data_AF-A0A8T1H0Z0-F1
#
_entry.id   AF-A0A8T1H0Z0-F1
#
_cell.length_a   1.000
_cell.length_b   1.000
_cell.length_c   1.000
_cell.angle_alpha   90.00
_cell.angle_beta   90.00
_cell.angle_gamma   90.00
#
_symmetry.space_group_name_H-M   'P 1'
#
loop_
_entity.id
_entity.type
_entity.pdbx_description
1 polymer ?
#
loop_
_entity_poly.entity_id
_entity_poly.type
_entity_poly.pdbx_seq_one_letter_code
_entity_poly.pdbx_strand_id
1 'polypeptide(L)'
;EVDQTKQRLHTAQSTPGTASLWSRLFFSYADPMMRAGNTRQLDNDDLWELEGENRSAAAFDEFVVHYERHDKSIIKGMATAYGGRFFLCGLATLFSTACNVFAPAVLNHVVTVFAAPQIDMSNLSIWLGVFFASRLVNAIVISQMHFYLELIALRLTVTLKALLFRKAMRRSIQSKGESKTVDISNLFSSDVDNVLWAAFQINSLWVIPLQIAVVVYMLYAVIDLAAFAGLGVIAVSMLVGFIIAKISGNTFEDIMTHKDDRMKTIKEVFNAIQIVKLNAWEDKFADKIQKLRATELSAVKKFMYLGALNIFVLWASPIAVSAVSFAVYAIVMEKALTAAKVFTAIALFNALRDPLRDLPTVIQTCIQAKVSLDRFSDYLSLDEFTPTNVIRHDPAQPDDVVMAIEDGTFGWTKDTPQLSQVNLTVKQGDLVIVHGSVGSGKSSLCSALLGEMDKLAGSVFVRGRVAYYSQQTWIQNMTIRDNILFGLPYDKEKYSNVIAACGLLPDLKQFPGGDLTEIGQKGVNLSGGQKARVCLARACYSDADILLLDSPLAAVDAIVQSQIFGDCICNLLAEKAVILVTHSADIIASKAANLKVLVEDGKLTATRHDVALPRSSFRLPASPRSAMDEASHDGDSKKNDAGRLVDDEEREEGRVSKEVFANYFDSLGGVKVCIFLFAVQTLWQVFQIGSDLWLSHWT
;
A
#
# COMPACT_ATOMS: atom_id res chain seq x y z
N GLU A 1 32.39 -16.86 -12.97
CA GLU A 1 31.49 -17.19 -14.10
C GLU A 1 30.27 -16.29 -14.01
N VAL A 2 30.12 -15.36 -14.96
CA VAL A 2 28.89 -14.58 -15.06
C VAL A 2 27.80 -15.54 -15.53
N ASP A 3 26.75 -15.62 -14.72
CA ASP A 3 25.69 -16.62 -14.72
C ASP A 3 25.03 -16.81 -16.11
N GLN A 4 25.45 -17.84 -16.85
CA GLN A 4 24.85 -18.22 -18.15
C GLN A 4 23.34 -18.50 -18.04
N THR A 5 22.83 -18.73 -16.84
CA THR A 5 21.40 -18.92 -16.55
C THR A 5 20.63 -17.60 -16.59
N LYS A 6 21.22 -16.47 -16.16
CA LYS A 6 20.61 -15.12 -16.24
C LYS A 6 20.41 -14.67 -17.69
N GLN A 7 21.39 -14.95 -18.55
CA GLN A 7 21.27 -14.64 -19.98
C GLN A 7 20.12 -15.41 -20.66
N ARG A 8 19.82 -16.64 -20.21
CA ARG A 8 18.79 -17.52 -20.81
C ARG A 8 17.34 -17.07 -20.59
N LEU A 9 17.03 -16.31 -19.53
CA LEU A 9 15.65 -15.83 -19.30
C LEU A 9 15.30 -14.65 -20.22
N HIS A 10 16.24 -13.73 -20.43
CA HIS A 10 16.04 -12.53 -21.26
C HIS A 10 16.23 -12.77 -22.77
N THR A 11 17.10 -13.70 -23.18
CA THR A 11 17.44 -13.89 -24.61
C THR A 11 16.64 -14.98 -25.32
N ALA A 12 15.86 -15.83 -24.62
CA ALA A 12 15.32 -17.05 -25.21
C ALA A 12 13.80 -17.19 -25.30
N GLN A 13 12.95 -16.36 -24.68
CA GLN A 13 11.57 -16.79 -24.41
C GLN A 13 10.47 -15.80 -24.78
N SER A 14 9.45 -16.36 -25.45
CA SER A 14 8.18 -15.73 -25.74
C SER A 14 7.59 -15.10 -24.47
N THR A 15 7.57 -13.77 -24.44
CA THR A 15 6.81 -13.00 -23.45
C THR A 15 5.30 -13.27 -23.64
N PRO A 16 4.44 -12.97 -22.66
CA PRO A 16 2.99 -13.09 -22.85
C PRO A 16 2.50 -12.39 -24.14
N GLY A 17 3.10 -11.25 -24.50
CA GLY A 17 2.79 -10.48 -25.71
C GLY A 17 3.26 -11.11 -27.03
N THR A 18 4.25 -12.01 -27.00
CA THR A 18 4.81 -12.67 -28.19
C THR A 18 4.52 -14.18 -28.26
N ALA A 19 3.92 -14.74 -27.20
CA ALA A 19 3.53 -16.15 -27.11
C ALA A 19 2.45 -16.55 -28.13
N SER A 20 2.56 -17.78 -28.63
CA SER A 20 1.56 -18.39 -29.51
C SER A 20 0.22 -18.57 -28.79
N LEU A 21 -0.87 -18.72 -29.55
CA LEU A 21 -2.21 -18.90 -28.98
C LEU A 21 -2.29 -20.09 -28.01
N TRP A 22 -1.66 -21.22 -28.34
CA TRP A 22 -1.61 -22.39 -27.46
C TRP A 22 -0.82 -22.14 -26.19
N SER A 23 0.31 -21.42 -26.30
CA SER A 23 1.12 -21.07 -25.13
C SER A 23 0.39 -20.13 -24.18
N ARG A 24 -0.45 -19.22 -24.71
CA ARG A 24 -1.33 -18.38 -23.89
C ARG A 24 -2.47 -19.17 -23.25
N LEU A 25 -3.08 -20.08 -24.01
CA LEU A 25 -4.21 -20.89 -23.53
C LEU A 25 -3.84 -21.77 -22.33
N PHE A 26 -2.62 -22.30 -22.30
CA PHE A 26 -2.12 -23.18 -21.24
C PHE A 26 -1.09 -22.52 -20.32
N PHE A 27 -0.85 -21.22 -20.45
CA PHE A 27 0.15 -20.47 -19.68
C PHE A 27 1.58 -21.04 -19.75
N SER A 28 1.90 -21.85 -20.77
CA SER A 28 3.20 -22.55 -20.88
C SER A 28 4.38 -21.61 -21.11
N TYR A 29 4.14 -20.33 -21.41
CA TYR A 29 5.19 -19.32 -21.49
C TYR A 29 5.84 -19.08 -20.11
N ALA A 30 5.15 -19.39 -19.01
CA ALA A 30 5.64 -19.27 -17.64
C ALA A 30 6.53 -20.45 -17.19
N ASP A 31 6.47 -21.59 -17.88
CA ASP A 31 7.22 -22.80 -17.51
C ASP A 31 8.73 -22.56 -17.29
N PRO A 32 9.43 -21.78 -18.12
CA PRO A 32 10.85 -21.57 -17.90
C PRO A 32 11.17 -20.78 -16.64
N MET A 33 10.38 -19.76 -16.31
CA MET A 33 10.52 -18.98 -15.08
C MET A 33 10.21 -19.87 -13.86
N MET A 34 9.17 -20.69 -13.93
CA MET A 34 8.84 -21.67 -12.89
C MET A 34 9.96 -22.70 -12.68
N ARG A 35 10.59 -23.18 -13.76
CA ARG A 35 11.75 -24.09 -13.68
C ARG A 35 12.97 -23.40 -13.06
N ALA A 36 13.23 -22.14 -13.43
CA ALA A 36 14.30 -21.35 -12.83
C ALA A 36 14.08 -21.20 -11.32
N GLY A 37 12.86 -20.87 -10.89
CA GLY A 37 12.47 -20.75 -9.48
C GLY A 37 12.58 -22.06 -8.68
N ASN A 38 12.53 -23.21 -9.34
CA ASN A 38 12.78 -24.50 -8.68
C ASN A 38 14.28 -24.80 -8.48
N THR A 39 15.15 -24.16 -9.27
CA THR A 39 16.61 -24.34 -9.19
C THR A 39 17.30 -23.30 -8.30
N ARG A 40 16.79 -22.08 -8.27
CA ARG A 40 17.31 -20.97 -7.45
C ARG A 40 16.19 -20.01 -7.07
N GLN A 41 16.44 -19.17 -6.07
CA GLN A 41 15.56 -18.06 -5.76
C GLN A 41 15.53 -17.07 -6.93
N LEU A 42 14.34 -16.56 -7.25
CA LEU A 42 14.13 -15.55 -8.28
C LEU A 42 14.36 -14.16 -7.67
N ASP A 43 15.05 -13.31 -8.41
CA ASP A 43 15.28 -11.91 -8.08
C ASP A 43 14.42 -10.99 -8.97
N ASN A 44 14.38 -9.69 -8.65
CA ASN A 44 13.64 -8.70 -9.46
C ASN A 44 14.09 -8.67 -10.93
N ASP A 45 15.37 -8.94 -11.19
CA ASP A 45 15.92 -8.98 -12.55
C ASP A 45 15.43 -10.18 -13.39
N ASP A 46 14.84 -11.20 -12.75
CA ASP A 46 14.28 -12.37 -13.42
C ASP A 46 12.83 -12.18 -13.87
N LEU A 47 12.17 -11.12 -13.39
CA LEU A 47 10.79 -10.81 -13.73
C LEU A 47 10.72 -10.11 -15.08
N TRP A 48 9.69 -10.43 -15.85
CA TRP A 48 9.43 -9.70 -17.10
C TRP A 48 8.97 -8.28 -16.83
N GLU A 49 9.44 -7.35 -17.67
CA GLU A 49 8.83 -6.04 -17.75
C GLU A 49 7.38 -6.16 -18.25
N LEU A 50 6.50 -5.33 -17.70
CA LEU A 50 5.12 -5.24 -18.19
C LEU A 50 5.10 -4.62 -19.60
N GLU A 51 4.34 -5.23 -20.51
CA GLU A 51 4.22 -4.80 -21.92
C GLU A 51 2.87 -4.14 -22.22
N GLY A 52 2.86 -3.22 -23.19
CA GLY A 52 1.64 -2.64 -23.78
C GLY A 52 0.69 -2.02 -22.76
N GLU A 53 -0.59 -2.41 -22.84
CA GLU A 53 -1.68 -1.91 -21.99
C GLU A 53 -1.53 -2.23 -20.49
N ASN A 54 -0.63 -3.14 -20.12
CA ASN A 54 -0.38 -3.48 -18.72
C ASN A 54 0.56 -2.50 -18.02
N ARG A 55 1.19 -1.55 -18.76
CA ARG A 55 2.01 -0.50 -18.17
C ARG A 55 1.13 0.55 -17.50
N SER A 56 1.60 1.11 -16.37
CA SER A 56 0.85 2.10 -15.58
C SER A 56 0.44 3.33 -16.38
N ALA A 57 1.33 3.85 -17.23
CA ALA A 57 1.03 4.99 -18.10
C ALA A 57 -0.10 4.69 -19.10
N ALA A 58 -0.01 3.57 -19.82
CA ALA A 58 -1.01 3.17 -20.81
C ALA A 58 -2.39 2.92 -20.17
N ALA A 59 -2.43 2.21 -19.04
CA ALA A 59 -3.67 1.99 -18.31
C ALA A 59 -4.29 3.30 -17.80
N PHE A 60 -3.46 4.23 -17.30
CA PHE A 60 -3.91 5.54 -16.85
C PHE A 60 -4.47 6.39 -17.99
N ASP A 61 -3.79 6.42 -19.13
CA ASP A 61 -4.21 7.18 -20.31
C ASP A 61 -5.53 6.64 -20.90
N GLU A 62 -5.74 5.32 -20.91
CA GLU A 62 -7.03 4.72 -21.27
C GLU A 62 -8.14 5.18 -20.30
N PHE A 63 -7.91 5.09 -18.99
CA PHE A 63 -8.92 5.40 -17.98
C PHE A 63 -9.26 6.89 -17.87
N VAL A 64 -8.27 7.77 -17.92
CA VAL A 64 -8.46 9.21 -17.65
C VAL A 64 -9.41 9.86 -18.65
N VAL A 65 -9.40 9.41 -19.92
CA VAL A 65 -10.33 9.88 -20.96
C VAL A 65 -11.78 9.58 -20.57
N HIS A 66 -12.04 8.40 -20.02
CA HIS A 66 -13.38 8.01 -19.56
C HIS A 66 -13.77 8.75 -18.28
N TYR A 67 -12.83 8.93 -17.36
CA TYR A 67 -13.01 9.67 -16.11
C TYR A 67 -13.38 11.14 -16.37
N GLU A 68 -12.66 11.83 -17.25
CA GLU A 68 -12.93 13.23 -17.61
C GLU A 68 -14.25 13.39 -18.36
N ARG A 69 -14.60 12.47 -19.26
CA ARG A 69 -15.89 12.48 -19.98
C ARG A 69 -17.11 12.36 -19.07
N HIS A 70 -16.96 11.74 -17.90
CA HIS A 70 -18.06 11.50 -16.95
C HIS A 70 -17.98 12.40 -15.71
N ASP A 71 -17.56 13.65 -15.90
CA ASP A 71 -17.52 14.67 -14.84
C ASP A 71 -16.75 14.19 -13.59
N LYS A 72 -15.61 13.52 -13.83
CA LYS A 72 -14.73 12.99 -12.77
C LYS A 72 -15.41 11.98 -11.84
N SER A 73 -16.46 11.29 -12.32
CA SER A 73 -17.06 10.18 -11.59
C SER A 73 -16.27 8.89 -11.80
N ILE A 74 -15.63 8.40 -10.73
CA ILE A 74 -14.82 7.16 -10.78
C ILE A 74 -15.67 5.98 -11.26
N ILE A 75 -16.84 5.76 -10.67
CA ILE A 75 -17.70 4.60 -10.97
C ILE A 75 -18.13 4.59 -12.44
N LYS A 76 -18.55 5.75 -12.99
CA LYS A 76 -18.95 5.86 -14.40
C LYS A 76 -17.76 5.70 -15.35
N GLY A 77 -16.60 6.26 -14.99
CA GLY A 77 -15.34 6.05 -15.72
C GLY A 77 -14.98 4.57 -15.80
N MET A 78 -15.06 3.85 -14.68
CA MET A 78 -14.78 2.42 -14.60
C MET A 78 -15.77 1.59 -15.43
N ALA A 79 -17.06 1.87 -15.30
CA ALA A 79 -18.11 1.17 -16.01
C ALA A 79 -17.96 1.32 -17.53
N THR A 80 -17.56 2.49 -18.01
CA THR A 80 -17.39 2.72 -19.46
C THR A 80 -16.05 2.23 -20.01
N ALA A 81 -14.96 2.32 -19.24
CA ALA A 81 -13.64 1.84 -19.67
C ALA A 81 -13.56 0.30 -19.66
N TYR A 82 -14.07 -0.35 -18.61
CA TYR A 82 -13.84 -1.78 -18.37
C TYR A 82 -15.12 -2.62 -18.35
N GLY A 83 -16.31 -2.01 -18.29
CA GLY A 83 -17.57 -2.72 -18.06
C GLY A 83 -17.89 -3.80 -19.10
N GLY A 84 -17.60 -3.55 -20.39
CA GLY A 84 -17.78 -4.57 -21.44
C GLY A 84 -16.90 -5.81 -21.24
N ARG A 85 -15.65 -5.60 -20.80
CA ARG A 85 -14.70 -6.70 -20.50
C ARG A 85 -15.14 -7.46 -19.23
N PHE A 86 -15.56 -6.75 -18.18
CA PHE A 86 -16.12 -7.37 -16.97
C PHE A 86 -17.37 -8.19 -17.27
N PHE A 87 -18.26 -7.70 -18.13
CA PHE A 87 -19.46 -8.41 -18.56
C PHE A 87 -19.13 -9.70 -19.31
N LEU A 88 -18.12 -9.68 -20.20
CA LEU A 88 -17.66 -10.88 -20.89
C LEU A 88 -17.12 -11.93 -19.92
N CYS A 89 -16.30 -11.53 -18.94
CA CYS A 89 -15.86 -12.43 -17.88
C CYS A 89 -17.04 -12.98 -17.07
N GLY A 90 -18.07 -12.16 -16.85
CA GLY A 90 -19.30 -12.57 -16.18
C GLY A 90 -20.14 -13.59 -16.98
N LEU A 91 -20.19 -13.48 -18.30
CA LEU A 91 -20.80 -14.52 -19.15
C LEU A 91 -20.04 -15.85 -19.07
N ALA A 92 -18.71 -15.79 -18.96
CA ALA A 92 -17.91 -16.98 -18.77
C ALA A 92 -18.11 -17.63 -17.39
N THR A 93 -18.24 -16.84 -16.32
CA THR A 93 -18.59 -17.38 -15.00
C THR A 93 -19.99 -17.98 -15.01
N LEU A 94 -20.95 -17.36 -15.69
CA LEU A 94 -22.28 -17.95 -15.90
C LEU A 94 -22.21 -19.30 -16.64
N PHE A 95 -21.42 -19.40 -17.71
CA PHE A 95 -21.19 -20.67 -18.42
C PHE A 95 -20.57 -21.73 -17.50
N SER A 96 -19.59 -21.34 -16.69
CA SER A 96 -18.96 -22.22 -15.70
C SER A 96 -19.97 -22.75 -14.69
N THR A 97 -20.82 -21.86 -14.17
CA THR A 97 -21.91 -22.20 -13.27
C THR A 97 -22.89 -23.18 -13.92
N ALA A 98 -23.25 -22.97 -15.19
CA ALA A 98 -24.09 -23.91 -15.93
C ALA A 98 -23.45 -25.30 -16.05
N CYS A 99 -22.14 -25.38 -16.36
CA CYS A 99 -21.39 -26.64 -16.39
C CYS A 99 -21.35 -27.34 -15.01
N ASN A 100 -21.30 -26.56 -13.93
CA ASN A 100 -21.34 -27.08 -12.57
C ASN A 100 -22.71 -27.68 -12.23
N VAL A 101 -23.79 -26.97 -12.57
CA VAL A 101 -25.19 -27.40 -12.36
C VAL A 101 -25.59 -28.55 -13.28
N PHE A 102 -24.89 -28.76 -14.40
CA PHE A 102 -25.11 -29.91 -15.29
C PHE A 102 -24.72 -31.26 -14.64
N ALA A 103 -23.77 -31.29 -13.71
CA ALA A 103 -23.32 -32.54 -13.07
C ALA A 103 -24.45 -33.33 -12.37
N PRO A 104 -25.28 -32.71 -11.51
CA PRO A 104 -26.43 -33.39 -10.93
C PRO A 104 -27.41 -33.97 -11.96
N ALA A 105 -27.64 -33.30 -13.09
CA ALA A 105 -28.54 -33.81 -14.14
C ALA A 105 -27.96 -35.05 -14.83
N VAL A 106 -26.65 -35.05 -15.10
CA VAL A 106 -25.93 -36.22 -15.64
C VAL A 106 -25.99 -37.37 -14.64
N LEU A 107 -25.78 -37.11 -13.35
CA LEU A 107 -25.87 -38.11 -12.30
C LEU A 107 -27.27 -38.75 -12.24
N ASN A 108 -28.33 -37.96 -12.34
CA ASN A 108 -29.71 -38.46 -12.41
C ASN A 108 -29.89 -39.43 -13.59
N HIS A 109 -29.44 -39.02 -14.77
CA HIS A 109 -29.58 -39.81 -15.99
C HIS A 109 -28.81 -41.12 -15.90
N VAL A 110 -27.54 -41.07 -15.47
CA VAL A 110 -26.68 -42.23 -15.29
C VAL A 110 -27.32 -43.25 -14.35
N VAL A 111 -27.75 -42.82 -13.16
CA VAL A 111 -28.36 -43.73 -12.17
C VAL A 111 -29.68 -44.30 -12.69
N THR A 112 -30.47 -43.53 -13.43
CA THR A 112 -31.74 -44.00 -14.03
C THR A 112 -31.51 -45.06 -15.10
N VAL A 113 -30.49 -44.89 -15.96
CA VAL A 113 -30.14 -45.86 -17.01
C VAL A 113 -29.61 -47.16 -16.40
N PHE A 114 -28.80 -47.09 -15.34
CA PHE A 114 -28.32 -48.28 -14.62
C PHE A 114 -29.43 -49.02 -13.86
N ALA A 115 -30.48 -48.33 -13.45
CA ALA A 115 -31.65 -48.93 -12.82
C ALA A 115 -32.63 -49.57 -13.82
N ALA A 116 -32.47 -49.31 -15.13
CA ALA A 116 -33.36 -49.84 -16.16
C ALA A 116 -33.03 -51.30 -16.51
N PRO A 117 -34.02 -52.13 -16.89
CA PRO A 117 -33.80 -53.54 -17.24
C PRO A 117 -32.89 -53.76 -18.46
N GLN A 118 -32.82 -52.78 -19.36
CA GLN A 118 -31.94 -52.79 -20.53
C GLN A 118 -31.11 -51.51 -20.53
N ILE A 119 -29.79 -51.67 -20.62
CA ILE A 119 -28.86 -50.54 -20.56
C ILE A 119 -28.56 -50.08 -21.99
N ASP A 120 -29.00 -48.86 -22.33
CA ASP A 120 -28.62 -48.19 -23.56
C ASP A 120 -27.22 -47.55 -23.41
N MET A 121 -26.20 -48.31 -23.77
CA MET A 121 -24.80 -47.85 -23.71
C MET A 121 -24.52 -46.69 -24.66
N SER A 122 -25.28 -46.55 -25.76
CA SER A 122 -25.05 -45.48 -26.74
C SER A 122 -25.44 -44.12 -26.15
N ASN A 123 -26.65 -44.02 -25.59
CA ASN A 123 -27.13 -42.82 -24.93
C ASN A 123 -26.29 -42.48 -23.67
N LEU A 124 -25.94 -43.48 -22.87
CA LEU A 124 -25.08 -43.28 -21.70
C LEU A 124 -23.71 -42.69 -22.07
N SER A 125 -23.07 -43.23 -23.12
CA SER A 125 -21.77 -42.75 -23.59
C SER A 125 -21.82 -41.31 -24.11
N ILE A 126 -22.92 -40.90 -24.75
CA ILE A 126 -23.11 -39.52 -25.22
C ILE A 126 -23.21 -38.56 -24.03
N TRP A 127 -24.03 -38.87 -23.02
CA TRP A 127 -24.15 -38.04 -21.82
C TRP A 127 -22.84 -37.89 -21.07
N LEU A 128 -22.10 -38.99 -20.87
CA LEU A 128 -20.79 -38.96 -20.23
C LEU A 128 -19.75 -38.21 -21.06
N GLY A 129 -19.75 -38.38 -22.38
CA GLY A 129 -18.88 -37.67 -23.31
C GLY A 129 -19.13 -36.15 -23.31
N VAL A 130 -20.40 -35.73 -23.35
CA VAL A 130 -20.79 -34.32 -23.24
C VAL A 130 -20.42 -33.75 -21.87
N PHE A 131 -20.62 -34.51 -20.80
CA PHE A 131 -20.23 -34.09 -19.45
C PHE A 131 -18.71 -33.87 -19.34
N PHE A 132 -17.91 -34.83 -19.81
CA PHE A 132 -16.45 -34.71 -19.84
C PHE A 132 -16.00 -33.50 -20.68
N ALA A 133 -16.55 -33.35 -21.89
CA ALA A 133 -16.27 -32.20 -22.75
C ALA A 133 -16.64 -30.87 -22.08
N SER A 134 -17.80 -30.78 -21.43
CA SER A 134 -18.21 -29.56 -20.70
C SER A 134 -17.25 -29.22 -19.55
N ARG A 135 -16.72 -30.24 -18.84
CA ARG A 135 -15.79 -30.04 -17.73
C ARG A 135 -14.42 -29.59 -18.23
N LEU A 136 -13.95 -30.16 -19.34
CA LEU A 136 -12.70 -29.77 -19.97
C LEU A 136 -12.77 -28.33 -20.50
N VAL A 137 -13.83 -27.97 -21.23
CA VAL A 137 -14.04 -26.61 -21.72
C VAL A 137 -14.18 -25.63 -20.57
N ASN A 138 -14.94 -25.99 -19.53
CA ASN A 138 -15.07 -25.17 -18.32
C ASN A 138 -13.71 -24.88 -17.68
N ALA A 139 -12.86 -25.90 -17.51
CA ALA A 139 -11.52 -25.72 -16.92
C ALA A 139 -10.67 -24.71 -17.70
N ILE A 140 -10.70 -24.75 -19.04
CA ILE A 140 -9.97 -23.79 -19.87
C ILE A 140 -10.57 -22.39 -19.76
N VAL A 141 -11.90 -22.28 -19.89
CA VAL A 141 -12.61 -20.98 -19.86
C VAL A 141 -12.44 -20.29 -18.52
N ILE A 142 -12.63 -21.00 -17.40
CA ILE A 142 -12.50 -20.40 -16.06
C ILE A 142 -11.07 -19.94 -15.79
N SER A 143 -10.05 -20.72 -16.14
CA SER A 143 -8.66 -20.33 -15.94
C SER A 143 -8.28 -19.10 -16.75
N GLN A 144 -8.67 -19.05 -18.03
CA GLN A 144 -8.41 -17.88 -18.89
C GLN A 144 -9.14 -16.63 -18.38
N MET A 145 -10.42 -16.77 -18.06
CA MET A 145 -11.26 -15.63 -17.66
C MET A 145 -10.89 -15.10 -16.29
N HIS A 146 -10.44 -15.97 -15.37
CA HIS A 146 -9.89 -15.54 -14.09
C HIS A 146 -8.62 -14.71 -14.28
N PHE A 147 -7.69 -15.16 -15.12
CA PHE A 147 -6.49 -14.39 -15.46
C PHE A 147 -6.82 -13.04 -16.10
N TYR A 148 -7.74 -12.98 -17.05
CA TYR A 148 -8.17 -11.71 -17.65
C TYR A 148 -8.86 -10.79 -16.65
N LEU A 149 -9.70 -11.32 -15.76
CA LEU A 149 -10.34 -10.56 -14.70
C LEU A 149 -9.31 -9.96 -13.74
N GLU A 150 -8.29 -10.75 -13.35
CA GLU A 150 -7.17 -10.30 -12.54
C GLU A 150 -6.41 -9.14 -13.18
N LEU A 151 -6.07 -9.27 -14.47
CA LEU A 151 -5.39 -8.20 -15.21
C LEU A 151 -6.21 -6.91 -15.25
N ILE A 152 -7.51 -6.99 -15.56
CA ILE A 152 -8.38 -5.81 -15.63
C ILE A 152 -8.48 -5.13 -14.26
N ALA A 153 -8.65 -5.90 -13.19
CA ALA A 153 -8.76 -5.35 -11.85
C ALA A 153 -7.44 -4.73 -11.36
N LEU A 154 -6.29 -5.32 -11.72
CA LEU A 154 -4.98 -4.74 -11.43
C LEU A 154 -4.76 -3.43 -12.19
N ARG A 155 -5.10 -3.37 -13.49
CA ARG A 155 -5.05 -2.14 -14.28
C ARG A 155 -5.89 -1.05 -13.63
N LEU A 156 -7.13 -1.36 -13.30
CA LEU A 156 -8.02 -0.46 -12.57
C LEU A 156 -7.36 0.09 -11.29
N THR A 157 -6.83 -0.80 -10.44
CA THR A 157 -6.15 -0.42 -9.20
C THR A 157 -4.96 0.51 -9.45
N VAL A 158 -4.14 0.24 -10.46
CA VAL A 158 -3.00 1.11 -10.82
C VAL A 158 -3.48 2.48 -11.28
N THR A 159 -4.57 2.56 -12.05
CA THR A 159 -5.13 3.86 -12.48
C THR A 159 -5.64 4.69 -11.30
N LEU A 160 -6.29 4.06 -10.33
CA LEU A 160 -6.74 4.72 -9.10
C LEU A 160 -5.56 5.23 -8.26
N LYS A 161 -4.50 4.42 -8.10
CA LYS A 161 -3.26 4.84 -7.44
C LYS A 161 -2.60 6.02 -8.17
N ALA A 162 -2.56 5.98 -9.50
CA ALA A 162 -2.00 7.06 -10.29
C ALA A 162 -2.81 8.37 -10.18
N LEU A 163 -4.15 8.30 -10.17
CA LEU A 163 -5.02 9.45 -9.90
C LEU A 163 -4.75 10.05 -8.52
N LEU A 164 -4.68 9.21 -7.48
CA LEU A 164 -4.37 9.67 -6.13
C LEU A 164 -2.99 10.31 -6.05
N PHE A 165 -1.97 9.71 -6.67
CA PHE A 165 -0.62 10.25 -6.69
C PHE A 165 -0.59 11.62 -7.36
N ARG A 166 -1.22 11.75 -8.53
CA ARG A 166 -1.32 13.02 -9.26
C ARG A 166 -2.06 14.09 -8.44
N LYS A 167 -3.13 13.71 -7.74
CA LYS A 167 -3.85 14.62 -6.84
C LYS A 167 -2.99 15.02 -5.65
N ALA A 168 -2.29 14.08 -5.01
CA ALA A 168 -1.45 14.34 -3.85
C ALA A 168 -0.35 15.36 -4.14
N MET A 169 0.22 15.31 -5.36
CA MET A 169 1.23 16.26 -5.84
C MET A 169 0.68 17.65 -6.16
N ARG A 170 -0.65 17.81 -6.27
CA ARG A 170 -1.31 19.08 -6.62
C ARG A 170 -2.19 19.63 -5.51
N ARG A 171 -2.44 18.85 -4.46
CA ARG A 171 -3.33 19.22 -3.37
C ARG A 171 -2.75 20.40 -2.57
N SER A 172 -3.58 21.39 -2.27
CA SER A 172 -3.21 22.53 -1.43
C SER A 172 -2.85 22.09 0.00
N ILE A 173 -1.83 22.72 0.61
CA ILE A 173 -1.38 22.44 1.98
C ILE A 173 -2.50 22.68 3.01
N GLN A 174 -3.43 23.58 2.72
CA GLN A 174 -4.53 23.99 3.61
C GLN A 174 -5.50 22.84 3.91
N SER A 175 -5.77 22.00 2.89
CA SER A 175 -6.62 20.81 3.03
C SER A 175 -6.07 19.77 4.02
N LYS A 176 -4.83 19.92 4.51
CA LYS A 176 -4.27 19.07 5.59
C LYS A 176 -4.88 19.37 6.97
N GLY A 177 -5.46 20.55 7.18
CA GLY A 177 -5.99 20.98 8.48
C GLY A 177 -7.48 20.71 8.68
N GLU A 178 -8.23 20.37 7.62
CA GLU A 178 -9.65 20.04 7.75
C GLU A 178 -9.81 18.67 8.43
N SER A 179 -10.64 18.62 9.48
CA SER A 179 -10.92 17.46 10.34
C SER A 179 -11.41 16.18 9.62
N LYS A 180 -11.52 16.18 8.29
CA LYS A 180 -11.85 15.05 7.42
C LYS A 180 -10.71 14.67 6.48
N THR A 181 -9.44 14.90 6.83
CA THR A 181 -8.33 14.41 6.02
C THR A 181 -8.37 12.89 5.92
N VAL A 182 -8.93 12.39 4.81
CA VAL A 182 -8.81 11.00 4.41
C VAL A 182 -7.31 10.70 4.28
N ASP A 183 -6.82 9.74 5.07
CA ASP A 183 -5.41 9.35 5.03
C ASP A 183 -5.11 8.70 3.68
N ILE A 184 -4.28 9.36 2.89
CA ILE A 184 -3.83 8.87 1.58
C ILE A 184 -3.13 7.51 1.71
N SER A 185 -2.48 7.22 2.84
CA SER A 185 -1.81 5.94 3.09
C SER A 185 -2.82 4.80 3.15
N ASN A 186 -3.96 5.03 3.82
CA ASN A 186 -5.07 4.08 3.87
C ASN A 186 -5.75 3.96 2.51
N LEU A 187 -5.88 5.07 1.77
CA LEU A 187 -6.38 5.04 0.40
C LEU A 187 -5.52 4.15 -0.49
N PHE A 188 -4.19 4.31 -0.46
CA PHE A 188 -3.23 3.57 -1.28
C PHE A 188 -3.09 2.08 -0.92
N SER A 189 -3.44 1.70 0.32
CA SER A 189 -3.34 0.35 0.84
C SER A 189 -4.73 -0.30 0.91
N SER A 190 -5.44 -0.09 2.02
CA SER A 190 -6.69 -0.81 2.31
C SER A 190 -7.86 -0.46 1.39
N ASP A 191 -8.09 0.80 1.06
CA ASP A 191 -9.27 1.17 0.27
C ASP A 191 -9.14 0.75 -1.19
N VAL A 192 -7.94 0.85 -1.79
CA VAL A 192 -7.66 0.22 -3.10
C VAL A 192 -7.98 -1.27 -3.07
N ASP A 193 -7.51 -1.98 -2.04
CA ASP A 193 -7.67 -3.43 -1.97
C ASP A 193 -9.15 -3.81 -1.87
N ASN A 194 -9.97 -3.04 -1.16
CA ASN A 194 -11.43 -3.24 -1.14
C ASN A 194 -12.03 -3.14 -2.55
N VAL A 195 -11.60 -2.17 -3.35
CA VAL A 195 -12.05 -2.00 -4.75
C VAL A 195 -11.57 -3.16 -5.62
N LEU A 196 -10.33 -3.62 -5.43
CA LEU A 196 -9.76 -4.77 -6.14
C LEU A 196 -10.56 -6.06 -5.83
N TRP A 197 -10.84 -6.35 -4.57
CA TRP A 197 -11.61 -7.52 -4.16
C TRP A 197 -13.05 -7.47 -4.68
N ALA A 198 -13.68 -6.29 -4.69
CA ALA A 198 -15.01 -6.13 -5.28
C ALA A 198 -14.98 -6.36 -6.80
N ALA A 199 -13.94 -5.92 -7.51
CA ALA A 199 -13.81 -6.17 -8.94
C ALA A 199 -13.72 -7.67 -9.26
N PHE A 200 -13.10 -8.49 -8.41
CA PHE A 200 -13.09 -9.94 -8.56
C PHE A 200 -14.47 -10.60 -8.35
N GLN A 201 -15.34 -9.98 -7.55
CA GLN A 201 -16.60 -10.58 -7.12
C GLN A 201 -17.84 -9.93 -7.74
N ILE A 202 -17.70 -8.83 -8.50
CA ILE A 202 -18.83 -8.05 -9.00
C ILE A 202 -19.80 -8.87 -9.86
N ASN A 203 -19.27 -9.82 -10.65
CA ASN A 203 -20.07 -10.70 -11.48
C ASN A 203 -20.87 -11.73 -10.65
N SER A 204 -20.36 -12.11 -9.49
CA SER A 204 -21.04 -13.03 -8.57
C SER A 204 -22.38 -12.45 -8.09
N LEU A 205 -22.54 -11.12 -8.06
CA LEU A 205 -23.76 -10.44 -7.61
C LEU A 205 -24.99 -10.81 -8.44
N TRP A 206 -24.82 -11.07 -9.73
CA TRP A 206 -25.92 -11.45 -10.64
C TRP A 206 -25.89 -12.93 -11.03
N VAL A 207 -24.71 -13.57 -11.06
CA VAL A 207 -24.58 -15.01 -11.35
C VAL A 207 -25.14 -15.87 -10.22
N ILE A 208 -24.86 -15.53 -8.95
CA ILE A 208 -25.32 -16.32 -7.79
C ILE A 208 -26.86 -16.37 -7.68
N PRO A 209 -27.61 -15.26 -7.77
CA PRO A 209 -29.06 -15.32 -7.75
C PRO A 209 -29.65 -16.19 -8.87
N LEU A 210 -29.07 -16.11 -10.07
CA LEU A 210 -29.49 -16.94 -11.19
C LEU A 210 -29.18 -18.42 -10.94
N GLN A 211 -28.00 -18.74 -10.39
CA GLN A 211 -27.65 -20.10 -9.97
C GLN A 211 -28.65 -20.66 -8.97
N ILE A 212 -28.96 -19.89 -7.92
CA ILE A 212 -29.95 -20.27 -6.89
C ILE A 212 -31.30 -20.57 -7.55
N ALA A 213 -31.79 -19.70 -8.43
CA ALA A 213 -33.06 -19.90 -9.11
C ALA A 213 -33.09 -21.19 -9.95
N VAL A 214 -32.03 -21.45 -10.74
CA VAL A 214 -31.93 -22.65 -11.58
C VAL A 214 -31.83 -23.92 -10.73
N VAL A 215 -31.00 -23.92 -9.68
CA VAL A 215 -30.82 -25.09 -8.80
C VAL A 215 -32.10 -25.41 -8.01
N VAL A 216 -32.80 -24.38 -7.51
CA VAL A 216 -34.10 -24.55 -6.84
C VAL A 216 -35.15 -25.10 -7.81
N TYR A 217 -35.18 -24.63 -9.05
CA TYR A 217 -36.06 -25.19 -10.07
C TYR A 217 -35.75 -26.65 -10.38
N MET A 218 -34.46 -27.01 -10.51
CA MET A 218 -34.05 -28.41 -10.70
C MET A 218 -34.40 -29.29 -9.49
N LEU A 219 -34.26 -28.79 -8.27
CA LEU A 219 -34.69 -29.50 -7.06
C LEU A 219 -36.19 -29.77 -7.08
N TYR A 220 -36.99 -28.75 -7.44
CA TYR A 220 -38.42 -28.91 -7.60
C TYR A 220 -38.77 -29.94 -8.69
N ALA A 221 -38.03 -29.98 -9.80
CA ALA A 221 -38.24 -30.98 -10.85
C ALA A 221 -37.93 -32.43 -10.40
N VAL A 222 -37.03 -32.63 -9.43
CA VAL A 222 -36.62 -33.98 -8.97
C VAL A 222 -37.47 -34.50 -7.81
N ILE A 223 -37.77 -33.65 -6.81
CA ILE A 223 -38.47 -34.02 -5.58
C ILE A 223 -39.74 -33.19 -5.27
N ASP A 224 -40.28 -32.48 -6.26
CA ASP A 224 -41.51 -31.69 -6.13
C ASP A 224 -41.47 -30.70 -4.94
N LEU A 225 -42.62 -30.49 -4.27
CA LEU A 225 -42.78 -29.60 -3.13
C LEU A 225 -41.89 -29.95 -1.93
N ALA A 226 -41.38 -31.19 -1.84
CA ALA A 226 -40.47 -31.59 -0.77
C ALA A 226 -39.13 -30.82 -0.81
N ALA A 227 -38.75 -30.26 -1.96
CA ALA A 227 -37.60 -29.37 -2.09
C ALA A 227 -37.68 -28.17 -1.12
N PHE A 228 -38.87 -27.60 -0.92
CA PHE A 228 -39.06 -26.44 -0.05
C PHE A 228 -38.90 -26.77 1.43
N ALA A 229 -39.18 -28.00 1.85
CA ALA A 229 -38.88 -28.45 3.21
C ALA A 229 -37.37 -28.44 3.47
N GLY A 230 -36.57 -28.94 2.52
CA GLY A 230 -35.11 -28.85 2.55
C GLY A 230 -34.59 -27.42 2.56
N LEU A 231 -35.13 -26.56 1.70
CA LEU A 231 -34.80 -25.12 1.68
C LEU A 231 -35.10 -24.44 3.02
N GLY A 232 -36.19 -24.83 3.69
CA GLY A 232 -36.50 -24.36 5.04
C GLY A 232 -35.43 -24.75 6.06
N VAL A 233 -34.95 -25.99 6.03
CA VAL A 233 -33.84 -26.43 6.89
C VAL A 233 -32.54 -25.69 6.57
N ILE A 234 -32.25 -25.46 5.27
CA ILE A 234 -31.10 -24.64 4.86
C ILE A 234 -31.21 -23.25 5.48
N ALA A 235 -32.35 -22.57 5.35
CA ALA A 235 -32.57 -21.24 5.89
C ALA A 235 -32.38 -21.18 7.42
N VAL A 236 -32.90 -22.18 8.16
CA VAL A 236 -32.69 -22.29 9.61
C VAL A 236 -31.22 -22.52 9.94
N SER A 237 -30.54 -23.43 9.24
CA SER A 237 -29.11 -23.70 9.46
C SER A 237 -28.24 -22.47 9.18
N MET A 238 -28.59 -21.68 8.17
CA MET A 238 -27.93 -20.42 7.85
C MET A 238 -28.19 -19.35 8.92
N LEU A 239 -29.40 -19.28 9.49
CA LEU A 239 -29.71 -18.36 10.59
C LEU A 239 -28.89 -18.70 11.83
N VAL A 240 -28.79 -19.99 12.18
CA VAL A 240 -27.92 -20.46 13.27
C VAL A 240 -26.46 -20.11 12.98
N GLY A 241 -25.99 -20.37 11.76
CA GLY A 241 -24.64 -20.00 11.32
C GLY A 241 -24.38 -18.49 11.41
N PHE A 242 -25.35 -17.66 11.04
CA PHE A 242 -25.27 -16.20 11.13
C PHE A 242 -25.16 -15.72 12.58
N ILE A 243 -25.95 -16.29 13.50
CA ILE A 243 -25.86 -15.97 14.94
C ILE A 243 -24.48 -16.36 15.48
N ILE A 244 -23.97 -17.55 15.15
CA ILE A 244 -22.64 -18.00 15.54
C ILE A 244 -21.57 -17.05 14.97
N ALA A 245 -21.68 -16.66 13.71
CA ALA A 245 -20.76 -15.73 13.06
C ALA A 245 -20.76 -14.36 13.74
N LYS A 246 -21.92 -13.84 14.16
CA LYS A 246 -22.03 -12.58 14.90
C LYS A 246 -21.32 -12.65 16.26
N ILE A 247 -21.53 -13.75 17.01
CA ILE A 247 -20.85 -13.96 18.30
C ILE A 247 -19.34 -14.16 18.11
N SER A 248 -18.96 -14.87 17.04
CA SER A 248 -17.57 -15.06 16.63
C SER A 248 -16.90 -13.73 16.29
N GLY A 249 -17.60 -12.80 15.63
CA GLY A 249 -17.14 -11.43 15.36
C GLY A 249 -16.83 -10.65 16.64
N ASN A 250 -17.73 -10.66 17.62
CA ASN A 250 -17.47 -10.02 18.92
C ASN A 250 -16.27 -10.67 19.65
N THR A 251 -16.15 -12.00 19.60
CA THR A 251 -15.02 -12.70 20.21
C THR A 251 -13.70 -12.40 19.47
N PHE A 252 -13.76 -12.13 18.16
CA PHE A 252 -12.60 -11.71 17.38
C PHE A 252 -12.14 -10.29 17.77
N GLU A 253 -13.09 -9.39 18.08
CA GLU A 253 -12.80 -8.06 18.62
C GLU A 253 -12.08 -8.15 19.99
N ASP A 254 -12.50 -9.06 20.86
CA ASP A 254 -11.80 -9.35 22.13
C ASP A 254 -10.35 -9.80 21.88
N ILE A 255 -10.11 -10.68 20.87
CA ILE A 255 -8.76 -11.12 20.50
C ILE A 255 -7.92 -9.92 20.02
N MET A 256 -8.47 -9.07 19.14
CA MET A 256 -7.75 -7.90 18.65
C MET A 256 -7.39 -6.94 19.78
N THR A 257 -8.32 -6.68 20.69
CA THR A 257 -8.10 -5.82 21.87
C THR A 257 -6.96 -6.34 22.74
N HIS A 258 -6.99 -7.62 23.12
CA HIS A 258 -5.92 -8.22 23.93
C HIS A 258 -4.59 -8.32 23.19
N LYS A 259 -4.62 -8.54 21.87
CA LYS A 259 -3.43 -8.51 21.01
C LYS A 259 -2.83 -7.12 20.99
N ASP A 260 -3.63 -6.07 20.89
CA ASP A 260 -3.18 -4.68 20.89
C ASP A 260 -2.58 -4.28 22.25
N ASP A 261 -3.20 -4.67 23.37
CA ASP A 261 -2.64 -4.46 24.72
C ASP A 261 -1.25 -5.09 24.86
N ARG A 262 -1.10 -6.34 24.38
CA ARG A 262 0.19 -7.04 24.37
C ARG A 262 1.19 -6.33 23.45
N MET A 263 0.79 -6.00 22.23
CA MET A 263 1.67 -5.36 21.26
C MET A 263 2.09 -3.95 21.69
N LYS A 264 1.21 -3.21 22.37
CA LYS A 264 1.53 -1.93 23.00
C LYS A 264 2.62 -2.09 24.05
N THR A 265 2.48 -3.05 24.96
CA THR A 265 3.50 -3.33 25.99
C THR A 265 4.83 -3.73 25.35
N ILE A 266 4.81 -4.55 24.29
CA ILE A 266 6.03 -4.91 23.53
C ILE A 266 6.68 -3.65 22.94
N LYS A 267 5.91 -2.77 22.28
CA LYS A 267 6.44 -1.51 21.73
C LYS A 267 7.05 -0.61 22.81
N GLU A 268 6.42 -0.48 23.97
CA GLU A 268 6.95 0.29 25.10
C GLU A 268 8.32 -0.27 25.57
N VAL A 269 8.44 -1.60 25.69
CA VAL A 269 9.69 -2.26 26.09
C VAL A 269 10.79 -2.05 25.06
N PHE A 270 10.50 -2.23 23.76
CA PHE A 270 11.50 -2.06 22.70
C PHE A 270 11.95 -0.60 22.53
N ASN A 271 11.03 0.36 22.65
CA ASN A 271 11.37 1.79 22.60
C ASN A 271 12.28 2.20 23.78
N ALA A 272 12.17 1.53 24.92
CA ALA A 272 12.95 1.80 26.12
C ALA A 272 13.98 0.69 26.43
N ILE A 273 14.40 -0.09 25.43
CA ILE A 273 15.16 -1.33 25.65
C ILE A 273 16.47 -1.11 26.42
N GLN A 274 17.14 0.02 26.17
CA GLN A 274 18.37 0.40 26.89
C GLN A 274 18.11 0.58 28.39
N ILE A 275 17.00 1.22 28.77
CA ILE A 275 16.61 1.44 30.18
C ILE A 275 16.25 0.10 30.82
N VAL A 276 15.50 -0.76 30.10
CA VAL A 276 15.12 -2.09 30.59
C VAL A 276 16.35 -2.95 30.88
N LYS A 277 17.33 -2.95 29.96
CA LYS A 277 18.60 -3.67 30.08
C LYS A 277 19.47 -3.12 31.22
N LEU A 278 19.60 -1.80 31.31
CA LEU A 278 20.42 -1.14 32.33
C LEU A 278 19.90 -1.40 33.75
N ASN A 279 18.60 -1.63 33.92
CA ASN A 279 17.97 -1.93 35.20
C ASN A 279 17.70 -3.43 35.45
N ALA A 280 18.12 -4.33 34.55
CA ALA A 280 17.85 -5.77 34.61
C ALA A 280 16.35 -6.11 34.82
N TRP A 281 15.46 -5.43 34.09
CA TRP A 281 14.00 -5.61 34.20
C TRP A 281 13.40 -6.60 33.21
N GLU A 282 14.22 -7.35 32.46
CA GLU A 282 13.76 -8.24 31.40
C GLU A 282 12.74 -9.26 31.88
N ASP A 283 13.03 -9.97 32.97
CA ASP A 283 12.14 -11.01 33.50
C ASP A 283 10.79 -10.45 33.95
N LYS A 284 10.79 -9.26 34.57
CA LYS A 284 9.54 -8.59 35.00
C LYS A 284 8.65 -8.23 33.81
N PHE A 285 9.25 -7.73 32.72
CA PHE A 285 8.49 -7.44 31.50
C PHE A 285 8.09 -8.71 30.75
N ALA A 286 8.92 -9.75 30.76
CA ALA A 286 8.59 -11.06 30.21
C ALA A 286 7.35 -11.66 30.90
N ASP A 287 7.31 -11.65 32.24
CA ASP A 287 6.15 -12.10 33.03
C ASP A 287 4.89 -11.28 32.73
N LYS A 288 5.03 -9.95 32.62
CA LYS A 288 3.91 -9.06 32.25
C LYS A 288 3.36 -9.41 30.86
N ILE A 289 4.23 -9.64 29.88
CA ILE A 289 3.86 -10.02 28.51
C ILE A 289 3.21 -11.42 28.51
N GLN A 290 3.73 -12.37 29.30
CA GLN A 290 3.18 -13.72 29.39
C GLN A 290 1.77 -13.73 30.01
N LYS A 291 1.50 -12.89 31.00
CA LYS A 291 0.13 -12.71 31.55
C LYS A 291 -0.84 -12.17 30.50
N LEU A 292 -0.44 -11.15 29.75
CA LEU A 292 -1.25 -10.64 28.63
C LEU A 292 -1.48 -11.71 27.56
N ARG A 293 -0.45 -12.51 27.25
CA ARG A 293 -0.56 -13.63 26.31
C ARG A 293 -1.52 -14.70 26.80
N ALA A 294 -1.56 -15.01 28.09
CA ALA A 294 -2.51 -15.98 28.65
C ALA A 294 -3.97 -15.53 28.46
N THR A 295 -4.26 -14.24 28.71
CA THR A 295 -5.58 -13.64 28.44
C THR A 295 -5.93 -13.69 26.96
N GLU A 296 -5.01 -13.28 26.08
CA GLU A 296 -5.17 -13.39 24.63
C GLU A 296 -5.48 -14.83 24.18
N LEU A 297 -4.74 -15.82 24.70
CA LEU A 297 -4.97 -17.24 24.39
C LEU A 297 -6.34 -17.76 24.84
N SER A 298 -6.87 -17.25 25.96
CA SER A 298 -8.22 -17.61 26.41
C SER A 298 -9.31 -17.10 25.46
N ALA A 299 -9.14 -15.89 24.91
CA ALA A 299 -10.03 -15.33 23.89
C ALA A 299 -9.91 -16.13 22.58
N VAL A 300 -8.68 -16.46 22.16
CA VAL A 300 -8.41 -17.33 21.00
C VAL A 300 -9.10 -18.68 21.15
N LYS A 301 -9.03 -19.30 22.32
CA LYS A 301 -9.68 -20.59 22.60
C LYS A 301 -11.20 -20.51 22.42
N LYS A 302 -11.84 -19.47 22.95
CA LYS A 302 -13.29 -19.23 22.78
C LYS A 302 -13.66 -19.07 21.31
N PHE A 303 -12.90 -18.29 20.55
CA PHE A 303 -13.10 -18.12 19.11
C PHE A 303 -12.95 -19.42 18.33
N MET A 304 -11.94 -20.23 18.64
CA MET A 304 -11.72 -21.54 18.01
C MET A 304 -12.87 -22.52 18.27
N TYR A 305 -13.42 -22.57 19.48
CA TYR A 305 -14.59 -23.41 19.76
C TYR A 305 -15.85 -22.95 19.01
N LEU A 306 -16.07 -21.63 18.90
CA LEU A 306 -17.17 -21.09 18.09
C LEU A 306 -16.97 -21.43 16.60
N GLY A 307 -15.72 -21.36 16.11
CA GLY A 307 -15.37 -21.80 14.76
C GLY A 307 -15.65 -23.29 14.54
N ALA A 308 -15.27 -24.15 15.49
CA ALA A 308 -15.57 -25.57 15.44
C ALA A 308 -17.08 -25.85 15.44
N LEU A 309 -17.86 -25.12 16.25
CA LEU A 309 -19.31 -25.21 16.26
C LEU A 309 -19.92 -24.77 14.92
N ASN A 310 -19.40 -23.70 14.31
CA ASN A 310 -19.84 -23.24 12.99
C ASN A 310 -19.57 -24.31 11.91
N ILE A 311 -18.37 -24.89 11.92
CA ILE A 311 -18.00 -26.01 11.01
C ILE A 311 -18.95 -27.19 11.24
N PHE A 312 -19.23 -27.56 12.49
CA PHE A 312 -20.16 -28.65 12.80
C PHE A 312 -21.56 -28.40 12.23
N VAL A 313 -22.16 -27.22 12.51
CA VAL A 313 -23.49 -26.85 11.97
C VAL A 313 -23.48 -26.89 10.44
N LEU A 314 -22.41 -26.40 9.84
CA LEU A 314 -22.21 -26.36 8.40
C LEU A 314 -22.20 -27.79 7.83
N TRP A 315 -21.38 -28.71 8.34
CA TRP A 315 -21.27 -30.09 7.86
C TRP A 315 -22.43 -31.01 8.26
N ALA A 316 -23.16 -30.72 9.34
CA ALA A 316 -24.36 -31.47 9.73
C ALA A 316 -25.60 -31.06 8.91
N SER A 317 -25.62 -29.83 8.37
CA SER A 317 -26.77 -29.30 7.63
C SER A 317 -27.22 -30.19 6.45
N PRO A 318 -26.35 -30.69 5.54
CA PRO A 318 -26.78 -31.55 4.43
C PRO A 318 -27.53 -32.82 4.87
N ILE A 319 -27.15 -33.40 6.01
CA ILE A 319 -27.79 -34.58 6.57
C ILE A 319 -29.22 -34.23 6.99
N ALA A 320 -29.39 -33.12 7.74
CA ALA A 320 -30.71 -32.65 8.17
C ALA A 320 -31.61 -32.25 7.00
N VAL A 321 -31.05 -31.53 6.02
CA VAL A 321 -31.76 -31.10 4.79
C VAL A 321 -32.26 -32.31 4.01
N SER A 322 -31.41 -33.30 3.80
CA SER A 322 -31.76 -34.53 3.06
C SER A 322 -32.79 -35.35 3.83
N ALA A 323 -32.60 -35.55 5.14
CA ALA A 323 -33.51 -36.32 5.98
C ALA A 323 -34.93 -35.73 6.00
N VAL A 324 -35.05 -34.41 6.22
CA VAL A 324 -36.36 -33.73 6.26
C VAL A 324 -37.01 -33.74 4.88
N SER A 325 -36.27 -33.44 3.81
CA SER A 325 -36.82 -33.43 2.45
C SER A 325 -37.32 -34.80 2.02
N PHE A 326 -36.54 -35.86 2.28
CA PHE A 326 -36.92 -37.22 1.92
C PHE A 326 -38.04 -37.76 2.81
N ALA A 327 -38.08 -37.39 4.10
CA ALA A 327 -39.22 -37.73 4.96
C ALA A 327 -40.52 -37.10 4.46
N VAL A 328 -40.49 -35.82 4.06
CA VAL A 328 -41.67 -35.16 3.45
C VAL A 328 -42.06 -35.84 2.14
N TYR A 329 -41.09 -36.18 1.29
CA TYR A 329 -41.36 -36.83 0.00
C TYR A 329 -41.96 -38.23 0.14
N ALA A 330 -41.40 -39.06 1.03
CA ALA A 330 -41.80 -40.45 1.18
C ALA A 330 -43.01 -40.62 2.10
N ILE A 331 -43.06 -39.91 3.23
CA ILE A 331 -44.10 -40.09 4.26
C ILE A 331 -45.30 -39.19 4.01
N VAL A 332 -45.08 -37.89 3.73
CA VAL A 332 -46.17 -36.91 3.60
C VAL A 332 -46.78 -36.92 2.20
N MET A 333 -45.93 -37.03 1.16
CA MET A 333 -46.38 -37.04 -0.23
C MET A 333 -46.65 -38.45 -0.77
N GLU A 334 -46.33 -39.49 0.01
CA GLU A 334 -46.52 -40.92 -0.35
C GLU A 334 -45.89 -41.30 -1.70
N LYS A 335 -44.78 -40.64 -2.08
CA LYS A 335 -44.08 -40.88 -3.35
C LYS A 335 -42.87 -41.80 -3.15
N ALA A 336 -42.66 -42.72 -4.10
CA ALA A 336 -41.51 -43.62 -4.08
C ALA A 336 -40.19 -42.86 -4.32
N LEU A 337 -39.25 -43.04 -3.39
CA LEU A 337 -37.93 -42.46 -3.43
C LEU A 337 -36.98 -43.39 -4.20
N THR A 338 -36.54 -42.98 -5.39
CA THR A 338 -35.57 -43.75 -6.18
C THR A 338 -34.14 -43.28 -5.90
N ALA A 339 -33.16 -44.18 -6.05
CA ALA A 339 -31.74 -43.84 -5.88
C ALA A 339 -31.33 -42.61 -6.74
N ALA A 340 -31.79 -42.54 -7.99
CA ALA A 340 -31.54 -41.41 -8.88
C ALA A 340 -32.03 -40.08 -8.28
N LYS A 341 -33.23 -40.05 -7.68
CA LYS A 341 -33.78 -38.85 -7.03
C LYS A 341 -32.98 -38.47 -5.78
N VAL A 342 -32.61 -39.46 -4.95
CA VAL A 342 -31.82 -39.23 -3.72
C VAL A 342 -30.47 -38.60 -4.04
N PHE A 343 -29.67 -39.24 -4.89
CA PHE A 343 -28.33 -38.76 -5.21
C PHE A 343 -28.36 -37.41 -5.93
N THR A 344 -29.31 -37.21 -6.84
CA THR A 344 -29.47 -35.93 -7.53
C THR A 344 -29.87 -34.81 -6.59
N ALA A 345 -30.83 -35.05 -5.69
CA ALA A 345 -31.28 -34.06 -4.72
C ALA A 345 -30.16 -33.68 -3.74
N ILE A 346 -29.40 -34.64 -3.22
CA ILE A 346 -28.22 -34.38 -2.37
C ILE A 346 -27.21 -33.50 -3.11
N ALA A 347 -26.89 -33.84 -4.37
CA ALA A 347 -25.95 -33.07 -5.17
C ALA A 347 -26.44 -31.63 -5.43
N LEU A 348 -27.73 -31.44 -5.71
CA LEU A 348 -28.33 -30.13 -5.91
C LEU A 348 -28.41 -29.31 -4.60
N PHE A 349 -28.70 -29.92 -3.45
CA PHE A 349 -28.65 -29.24 -2.15
C PHE A 349 -27.24 -28.75 -1.83
N ASN A 350 -26.21 -29.57 -2.09
CA ASN A 350 -24.82 -29.15 -1.95
C ASN A 350 -24.47 -28.00 -2.90
N ALA A 351 -24.94 -28.04 -4.15
CA ALA A 351 -24.73 -26.98 -5.14
C ALA A 351 -25.38 -25.64 -4.77
N LEU A 352 -26.38 -25.64 -3.88
CA LEU A 352 -27.07 -24.44 -3.40
C LEU A 352 -26.41 -23.79 -2.18
N ARG A 353 -25.67 -24.58 -1.40
CA ARG A 353 -25.12 -24.18 -0.10
C ARG A 353 -24.04 -23.11 -0.18
N ASP A 354 -23.05 -23.29 -1.05
CA ASP A 354 -21.98 -22.30 -1.21
C ASP A 354 -22.52 -20.97 -1.77
N PRO A 355 -23.34 -20.93 -2.84
CA PRO A 355 -23.92 -19.68 -3.33
C PRO A 355 -24.74 -18.92 -2.28
N LEU A 356 -25.53 -19.62 -1.47
CA LEU A 356 -26.29 -19.00 -0.38
C LEU A 356 -25.39 -18.42 0.73
N ARG A 357 -24.26 -19.07 1.03
CA ARG A 357 -23.26 -18.57 1.99
C ARG A 357 -22.50 -17.37 1.44
N ASP A 358 -22.11 -17.42 0.18
CA ASP A 358 -21.18 -16.46 -0.41
C ASP A 358 -21.89 -15.15 -0.82
N LEU A 359 -23.19 -15.20 -1.14
CA LEU A 359 -23.96 -14.01 -1.55
C LEU A 359 -23.92 -12.85 -0.54
N PRO A 360 -24.18 -13.06 0.78
CA PRO A 360 -24.01 -12.00 1.78
C PRO A 360 -22.60 -11.39 1.80
N THR A 361 -21.56 -12.22 1.66
CA THR A 361 -20.17 -11.77 1.63
C THR A 361 -19.89 -10.92 0.38
N VAL A 362 -20.36 -11.34 -0.79
CA VAL A 362 -20.23 -10.56 -2.04
C VAL A 362 -20.90 -9.19 -1.91
N ILE A 363 -22.11 -9.14 -1.34
CA ILE A 363 -22.83 -7.89 -1.09
C ILE A 363 -22.02 -7.00 -0.15
N GLN A 364 -21.49 -7.56 0.95
CA GLN A 364 -20.66 -6.83 1.90
C GLN A 364 -19.41 -6.24 1.24
N THR A 365 -18.68 -7.01 0.42
CA THR A 365 -17.49 -6.55 -0.30
C THR A 365 -17.84 -5.41 -1.27
N CYS A 366 -18.97 -5.49 -1.97
CA CYS A 366 -19.42 -4.41 -2.85
C CYS A 366 -19.78 -3.12 -2.07
N ILE A 367 -20.41 -3.26 -0.90
CA ILE A 367 -20.70 -2.11 -0.02
C ILE A 367 -19.41 -1.47 0.48
N GLN A 368 -18.43 -2.28 0.92
CA GLN A 368 -17.12 -1.78 1.36
C GLN A 368 -16.39 -1.04 0.23
N ALA A 369 -16.34 -1.61 -0.97
CA ALA A 369 -15.75 -0.95 -2.12
C ALA A 369 -16.45 0.35 -2.48
N LYS A 370 -17.78 0.43 -2.35
CA LYS A 370 -18.51 1.69 -2.52
C LYS A 370 -18.04 2.76 -1.52
N VAL A 371 -17.96 2.43 -0.23
CA VAL A 371 -17.47 3.37 0.80
C VAL A 371 -16.04 3.81 0.51
N SER A 372 -15.17 2.89 0.08
CA SER A 372 -13.83 3.22 -0.36
C SER A 372 -13.85 4.18 -1.56
N LEU A 373 -14.64 3.90 -2.60
CA LEU A 373 -14.78 4.78 -3.78
C LEU A 373 -15.33 6.17 -3.43
N ASP A 374 -16.24 6.27 -2.46
CA ASP A 374 -16.74 7.56 -1.94
C ASP A 374 -15.60 8.35 -1.28
N ARG A 375 -14.75 7.71 -0.46
CA ARG A 375 -13.54 8.35 0.13
C ARG A 375 -12.52 8.76 -0.92
N PHE A 376 -12.35 7.97 -1.98
CA PHE A 376 -11.52 8.35 -3.13
C PHE A 376 -12.05 9.63 -3.78
N SER A 377 -13.37 9.69 -4.02
CA SER A 377 -14.03 10.87 -4.59
C SER A 377 -13.85 12.09 -3.70
N ASP A 378 -14.05 11.94 -2.38
CA ASP A 378 -13.84 13.01 -1.40
C ASP A 378 -12.40 13.53 -1.45
N TYR A 379 -11.40 12.65 -1.46
CA TYR A 379 -9.99 13.04 -1.56
C TYR A 379 -9.65 13.74 -2.89
N LEU A 380 -10.17 13.23 -4.01
CA LEU A 380 -9.96 13.81 -5.34
C LEU A 380 -10.69 15.14 -5.52
N SER A 381 -11.70 15.42 -4.70
CA SER A 381 -12.44 16.69 -4.70
C SER A 381 -11.75 17.82 -3.92
N LEU A 382 -10.75 17.51 -3.08
CA LEU A 382 -10.01 18.51 -2.31
C LEU A 382 -9.36 19.57 -3.20
N ASP A 383 -9.23 20.79 -2.68
CA ASP A 383 -8.67 21.90 -3.44
C ASP A 383 -7.21 21.66 -3.85
N GLU A 384 -6.89 22.02 -5.10
CA GLU A 384 -5.53 22.01 -5.65
C GLU A 384 -4.87 23.37 -5.48
N PHE A 385 -3.54 23.41 -5.47
CA PHE A 385 -2.80 24.68 -5.49
C PHE A 385 -3.13 25.45 -6.78
N THR A 386 -3.22 26.76 -6.68
CA THR A 386 -3.54 27.61 -7.83
C THR A 386 -2.24 28.04 -8.51
N PRO A 387 -1.95 27.64 -9.76
CA PRO A 387 -0.70 28.01 -10.43
C PRO A 387 -0.51 29.52 -10.61
N THR A 388 -1.59 30.30 -10.59
CA THR A 388 -1.59 31.77 -10.71
C THR A 388 -1.22 32.50 -9.42
N ASN A 389 -0.95 31.78 -8.31
CA ASN A 389 -0.47 32.40 -7.08
C ASN A 389 0.87 33.14 -7.33
N VAL A 390 1.75 32.57 -8.15
CA VAL A 390 3.06 33.15 -8.49
C VAL A 390 3.21 33.32 -10.00
N ILE A 391 3.55 34.54 -10.43
CA ILE A 391 3.86 34.90 -11.80
C ILE A 391 5.32 34.55 -12.07
N ARG A 392 5.58 33.69 -13.06
CA ARG A 392 6.94 33.26 -13.44
C ARG A 392 7.58 34.14 -14.51
N HIS A 393 6.76 34.78 -15.32
CA HIS A 393 7.19 35.61 -16.44
C HIS A 393 6.37 36.90 -16.44
N ASP A 394 7.02 38.00 -16.07
CA ASP A 394 6.46 39.34 -16.09
C ASP A 394 7.45 40.27 -16.83
N PRO A 395 7.11 40.75 -18.04
CA PRO A 395 7.94 41.68 -18.79
C PRO A 395 8.05 43.07 -18.13
N ALA A 396 7.14 43.42 -17.21
CA ALA A 396 7.17 44.71 -16.53
C ALA A 396 8.25 44.76 -15.44
N GLN A 397 8.71 43.60 -14.96
CA GLN A 397 9.73 43.50 -13.92
C GLN A 397 11.13 43.66 -14.53
N PRO A 398 11.98 44.55 -13.98
CA PRO A 398 13.36 44.75 -14.46
C PRO A 398 14.17 43.46 -14.53
N ASP A 399 15.15 43.40 -15.44
CA ASP A 399 15.97 42.19 -15.66
C ASP A 399 16.76 41.74 -14.41
N ASP A 400 17.17 42.70 -13.57
CA ASP A 400 17.90 42.43 -12.34
C ASP A 400 17.01 41.95 -11.17
N VAL A 401 15.69 42.06 -11.28
CA VAL A 401 14.73 41.62 -10.25
C VAL A 401 14.41 40.14 -10.43
N VAL A 402 14.64 39.36 -9.37
CA VAL A 402 14.38 37.90 -9.37
C VAL A 402 13.15 37.53 -8.56
N MET A 403 12.78 38.32 -7.55
CA MET A 403 11.51 38.16 -6.83
C MET A 403 10.90 39.51 -6.47
N ALA A 404 9.58 39.62 -6.61
CA ALA A 404 8.83 40.79 -6.18
C ALA A 404 7.48 40.39 -5.56
N ILE A 405 7.07 41.11 -4.53
CA ILE A 405 5.70 41.11 -4.00
C ILE A 405 5.23 42.55 -4.00
N GLU A 406 4.08 42.81 -4.61
CA GLU A 406 3.45 44.12 -4.68
C GLU A 406 2.06 44.05 -4.05
N ASP A 407 1.86 44.78 -2.95
CA ASP A 407 0.64 44.85 -2.15
C ASP A 407 0.03 43.46 -1.83
N GLY A 408 0.90 42.47 -1.58
CA GLY A 408 0.53 41.08 -1.38
C GLY A 408 -0.22 40.87 -0.06
N THR A 409 -1.35 40.18 -0.11
CA THR A 409 -2.08 39.70 1.07
C THR A 409 -2.27 38.20 0.97
N PHE A 410 -1.82 37.45 1.96
CA PHE A 410 -1.77 35.98 1.94
C PHE A 410 -2.42 35.36 3.16
N GLY A 411 -3.07 34.21 2.95
CA GLY A 411 -3.69 33.41 4.00
C GLY A 411 -3.52 31.90 3.78
N TRP A 412 -3.57 31.12 4.87
CA TRP A 412 -3.77 29.67 4.80
C TRP A 412 -5.24 29.28 4.73
N THR A 413 -6.14 30.24 4.88
CA THR A 413 -7.56 30.10 4.62
C THR A 413 -8.02 31.40 3.96
N LYS A 414 -9.06 31.31 3.15
CA LYS A 414 -9.63 32.49 2.47
C LYS A 414 -10.11 33.57 3.45
N ASP A 415 -10.44 33.16 4.68
CA ASP A 415 -11.07 34.02 5.68
C ASP A 415 -10.08 34.71 6.63
N THR A 416 -8.85 34.21 6.77
CA THR A 416 -7.87 34.77 7.72
C THR A 416 -6.53 35.11 7.04
N PRO A 417 -6.29 36.39 6.71
CA PRO A 417 -4.99 36.82 6.22
C PRO A 417 -3.95 36.77 7.35
N GLN A 418 -2.82 36.08 7.11
CA GLN A 418 -1.69 36.09 8.03
C GLN A 418 -0.63 37.10 7.64
N LEU A 419 -0.52 37.41 6.34
CA LEU A 419 0.38 38.42 5.81
C LEU A 419 -0.45 39.46 5.08
N SER A 420 -0.30 40.74 5.42
CA SER A 420 -1.14 41.81 4.87
C SER A 420 -0.28 42.97 4.37
N GLN A 421 -0.60 43.47 3.17
CA GLN A 421 0.05 44.63 2.54
C GLN A 421 1.58 44.47 2.47
N VAL A 422 2.00 43.30 2.02
CA VAL A 422 3.41 42.93 1.88
C VAL A 422 4.00 43.54 0.63
N ASN A 423 5.12 44.23 0.77
CA ASN A 423 5.93 44.72 -0.34
C ASN A 423 7.38 44.26 -0.16
N LEU A 424 7.95 43.59 -1.17
CA LEU A 424 9.31 43.07 -1.14
C LEU A 424 9.89 43.00 -2.56
N THR A 425 11.11 43.49 -2.76
CA THR A 425 11.81 43.37 -4.05
C THR A 425 13.24 42.87 -3.83
N VAL A 426 13.56 41.74 -4.48
CA VAL A 426 14.85 41.05 -4.39
C VAL A 426 15.49 40.99 -5.76
N LYS A 427 16.75 41.41 -5.82
CA LYS A 427 17.57 41.44 -7.03
C LYS A 427 18.52 40.25 -7.08
N GLN A 428 19.02 39.95 -8.27
CA GLN A 428 20.05 38.93 -8.46
C GLN A 428 21.29 39.25 -7.60
N GLY A 429 21.82 38.24 -6.90
CA GLY A 429 22.98 38.38 -6.00
C GLY A 429 22.68 38.96 -4.61
N ASP A 430 21.44 39.40 -4.32
CA ASP A 430 21.10 39.93 -3.00
C ASP A 430 21.21 38.84 -1.90
N LEU A 431 21.79 39.22 -0.76
CA LEU A 431 21.56 38.56 0.54
C LEU A 431 20.41 39.26 1.26
N VAL A 432 19.28 38.57 1.37
CA VAL A 432 18.13 39.03 2.15
C VAL A 432 18.11 38.28 3.47
N ILE A 433 18.18 39.00 4.59
CA ILE A 433 18.03 38.44 5.93
C ILE A 433 16.61 38.72 6.43
N VAL A 434 15.84 37.67 6.67
CA VAL A 434 14.48 37.76 7.23
C VAL A 434 14.54 37.42 8.72
N HIS A 435 14.09 38.33 9.57
CA HIS A 435 14.08 38.16 11.02
C HIS A 435 12.78 38.66 11.66
N GLY A 436 12.53 38.28 12.91
CA GLY A 436 11.31 38.62 13.64
C GLY A 436 10.99 37.61 14.75
N SER A 437 10.03 37.94 15.62
CA SER A 437 9.60 37.09 16.73
C SER A 437 9.09 35.71 16.26
N VAL A 438 9.12 34.70 17.13
CA VAL A 438 8.59 33.37 16.80
C VAL A 438 7.09 33.50 16.50
N GLY A 439 6.62 32.86 15.41
CA GLY A 439 5.22 32.96 14.99
C GLY A 439 4.85 34.20 14.20
N SER A 440 5.79 35.11 13.90
CA SER A 440 5.47 36.36 13.17
C SER A 440 5.08 36.20 11.69
N GLY A 441 5.24 35.01 11.11
CA GLY A 441 4.89 34.75 9.70
C GLY A 441 6.07 34.57 8.73
N LYS A 442 7.30 34.41 9.22
CA LYS A 442 8.52 34.23 8.38
C LYS A 442 8.44 33.02 7.44
N SER A 443 8.05 31.85 7.96
CA SER A 443 7.85 30.65 7.14
C SER A 443 6.64 30.77 6.21
N SER A 444 5.60 31.51 6.63
CA SER A 444 4.47 31.88 5.78
C SER A 444 4.92 32.74 4.59
N LEU A 445 5.87 33.67 4.77
CA LEU A 445 6.46 34.45 3.68
C LEU A 445 7.18 33.55 2.66
N CYS A 446 7.97 32.58 3.13
CA CYS A 446 8.61 31.61 2.25
C CYS A 446 7.57 30.81 1.45
N SER A 447 6.49 30.41 2.10
CA SER A 447 5.39 29.66 1.47
C SER A 447 4.62 30.50 0.44
N ALA A 448 4.41 31.80 0.71
CA ALA A 448 3.82 32.74 -0.24
C ALA A 448 4.69 32.93 -1.48
N LEU A 449 6.02 33.05 -1.32
CA LEU A 449 6.97 33.13 -2.44
C LEU A 449 7.02 31.85 -3.27
N LEU A 450 6.81 30.68 -2.65
CA LEU A 450 6.72 29.40 -3.35
C LEU A 450 5.38 29.20 -4.07
N GLY A 451 4.35 29.96 -3.71
CA GLY A 451 2.98 29.83 -4.24
C GLY A 451 2.12 28.79 -3.52
N GLU A 452 2.60 28.27 -2.39
CA GLU A 452 1.93 27.27 -1.55
C GLU A 452 0.85 27.88 -0.65
N MET A 453 0.88 29.20 -0.45
CA MET A 453 -0.08 29.97 0.33
C MET A 453 -1.02 30.72 -0.61
N ASP A 454 -2.29 30.88 -0.24
CA ASP A 454 -3.26 31.56 -1.10
C ASP A 454 -2.99 33.05 -1.14
N LYS A 455 -3.00 33.59 -2.37
CA LYS A 455 -2.92 35.02 -2.63
C LYS A 455 -4.32 35.61 -2.69
N LEU A 456 -4.69 36.40 -1.68
CA LEU A 456 -5.98 37.07 -1.58
C LEU A 456 -6.00 38.41 -2.33
N ALA A 457 -4.87 39.13 -2.33
CA ALA A 457 -4.68 40.38 -3.06
C ALA A 457 -3.21 40.57 -3.46
N GLY A 458 -2.96 41.48 -4.41
CA GLY A 458 -1.63 41.84 -4.88
C GLY A 458 -1.03 40.90 -5.92
N SER A 459 0.26 41.04 -6.17
CA SER A 459 1.03 40.23 -7.12
C SER A 459 2.25 39.59 -6.46
N VAL A 460 2.65 38.42 -6.94
CA VAL A 460 3.90 37.75 -6.57
C VAL A 460 4.59 37.34 -7.85
N PHE A 461 5.85 37.72 -7.98
CA PHE A 461 6.70 37.43 -9.13
C PHE A 461 7.95 36.68 -8.69
N VAL A 462 8.32 35.62 -9.42
CA VAL A 462 9.54 34.83 -9.19
C VAL A 462 10.14 34.38 -10.52
N ARG A 463 11.35 34.86 -10.83
CA ARG A 463 12.12 34.53 -12.04
C ARG A 463 13.20 33.48 -11.74
N GLY A 464 13.25 32.41 -12.54
CA GLY A 464 14.28 31.37 -12.43
C GLY A 464 13.91 30.19 -11.52
N ARG A 465 14.88 29.29 -11.30
CA ARG A 465 14.74 28.10 -10.45
C ARG A 465 14.94 28.48 -8.99
N VAL A 466 14.11 27.89 -8.11
CA VAL A 466 14.15 28.11 -6.66
C VAL A 466 14.56 26.82 -5.96
N ALA A 467 15.57 26.88 -5.10
CA ALA A 467 15.88 25.85 -4.13
C ALA A 467 15.28 26.25 -2.78
N TYR A 468 14.53 25.35 -2.16
CA TYR A 468 13.92 25.57 -0.85
C TYR A 468 14.54 24.65 0.19
N TYR A 469 14.99 25.24 1.30
CA TYR A 469 15.34 24.55 2.52
C TYR A 469 14.25 24.83 3.55
N SER A 470 13.54 23.79 3.98
CA SER A 470 12.48 23.88 4.98
C SER A 470 13.01 23.86 6.40
N GLN A 471 12.32 24.55 7.31
CA GLN A 471 12.65 24.56 8.74
C GLN A 471 12.72 23.15 9.34
N GLN A 472 11.77 22.28 8.96
CA GLN A 472 11.84 20.85 9.27
C GLN A 472 12.60 20.13 8.15
N THR A 473 13.79 19.61 8.46
CA THR A 473 14.63 18.88 7.50
C THR A 473 13.95 17.59 7.04
N TRP A 474 14.01 17.31 5.73
CA TRP A 474 13.47 16.09 5.14
C TRP A 474 14.54 15.34 4.35
N ILE A 475 14.72 14.05 4.66
CA ILE A 475 15.74 13.18 4.07
C ILE A 475 15.08 11.90 3.58
N GLN A 476 15.43 11.48 2.36
CA GLN A 476 14.95 10.25 1.74
C GLN A 476 15.74 9.05 2.26
N ASN A 477 15.12 7.87 2.24
CA ASN A 477 15.76 6.61 2.61
C ASN A 477 16.68 6.12 1.48
N MET A 478 17.82 6.79 1.32
CA MET A 478 18.84 6.58 0.29
C MET A 478 20.23 6.91 0.88
N THR A 479 21.30 6.77 0.10
CA THR A 479 22.65 7.17 0.55
C THR A 479 22.73 8.69 0.82
N ILE A 480 23.73 9.13 1.59
CA ILE A 480 23.99 10.57 1.78
C ILE A 480 24.22 11.27 0.44
N ARG A 481 25.02 10.65 -0.45
CA ARG A 481 25.29 11.15 -1.79
C ARG A 481 24.00 11.35 -2.58
N ASP A 482 23.16 10.32 -2.68
CA ASP A 482 21.92 10.41 -3.45
C ASP A 482 20.94 11.43 -2.87
N ASN A 483 20.94 11.59 -1.55
CA ASN A 483 20.19 12.65 -0.89
C ASN A 483 20.69 14.05 -1.26
N ILE A 484 22.00 14.26 -1.47
CA ILE A 484 22.56 15.56 -1.88
C ILE A 484 22.34 15.79 -3.38
N LEU A 485 22.57 14.77 -4.23
CA LEU A 485 22.38 14.83 -5.68
C LEU A 485 20.92 15.04 -6.07
N PHE A 486 20.01 14.36 -5.38
CA PHE A 486 18.56 14.51 -5.53
C PHE A 486 18.07 14.38 -7.00
N GLY A 487 18.63 13.40 -7.71
CA GLY A 487 18.30 13.12 -9.12
C GLY A 487 19.16 13.88 -10.15
N LEU A 488 20.06 14.76 -9.72
CA LEU A 488 21.04 15.41 -10.59
C LEU A 488 22.28 14.52 -10.82
N PRO A 489 22.97 14.67 -11.98
CA PRO A 489 24.19 13.91 -12.26
C PRO A 489 25.31 14.25 -11.27
N TYR A 490 26.13 13.24 -10.94
CA TYR A 490 27.27 13.40 -10.04
C TYR A 490 28.45 14.12 -10.73
N ASP A 491 28.64 15.37 -10.36
CA ASP A 491 29.85 16.17 -10.61
C ASP A 491 30.74 16.19 -9.36
N LYS A 492 31.93 15.58 -9.48
CA LYS A 492 32.90 15.42 -8.38
C LYS A 492 33.41 16.74 -7.82
N GLU A 493 33.72 17.72 -8.67
CA GLU A 493 34.32 18.98 -8.23
C GLU A 493 33.28 19.82 -7.51
N LYS A 494 32.11 19.98 -8.13
CA LYS A 494 30.97 20.68 -7.53
C LYS A 494 30.56 20.04 -6.20
N TYR A 495 30.49 18.71 -6.16
CA TYR A 495 30.08 17.96 -4.96
C TYR A 495 31.08 18.15 -3.82
N SER A 496 32.39 18.06 -4.10
CA SER A 496 33.45 18.30 -3.12
C SER A 496 33.39 19.72 -2.56
N ASN A 497 33.19 20.73 -3.42
CA ASN A 497 33.09 22.13 -3.01
C ASN A 497 31.87 22.37 -2.12
N VAL A 498 30.71 21.80 -2.48
CA VAL A 498 29.47 21.91 -1.69
C VAL A 498 29.62 21.25 -0.32
N ILE A 499 30.19 20.05 -0.25
CA ILE A 499 30.42 19.34 1.03
C ILE A 499 31.35 20.12 1.95
N ALA A 500 32.43 20.66 1.39
CA ALA A 500 33.39 21.47 2.15
C ALA A 500 32.72 22.73 2.71
N ALA A 501 32.00 23.48 1.86
CA ALA A 501 31.32 24.72 2.24
C ALA A 501 30.20 24.50 3.28
N CYS A 502 29.52 23.34 3.24
CA CYS A 502 28.48 22.99 4.21
C CYS A 502 29.05 22.36 5.50
N GLY A 503 30.36 22.21 5.62
CA GLY A 503 31.00 21.66 6.83
C GLY A 503 30.70 20.18 7.09
N LEU A 504 30.48 19.38 6.03
CA LEU A 504 30.13 17.95 6.13
C LEU A 504 31.35 17.00 6.13
N LEU A 505 32.54 17.49 5.77
CA LEU A 505 33.75 16.66 5.69
C LEU A 505 34.07 15.87 6.98
N PRO A 506 33.95 16.45 8.19
CA PRO A 506 34.18 15.71 9.43
C PRO A 506 33.16 14.60 9.64
N ASP A 507 31.87 14.85 9.35
CA ASP A 507 30.81 13.86 9.50
C ASP A 507 31.01 12.66 8.56
N LEU A 508 31.36 12.94 7.29
CA LEU A 508 31.60 11.89 6.29
C LEU A 508 32.78 10.98 6.66
N LYS A 509 33.77 11.47 7.42
CA LYS A 509 34.87 10.61 7.90
C LYS A 509 34.44 9.66 9.02
N GLN A 510 33.40 10.03 9.78
CA GLN A 510 32.88 9.22 10.88
C GLN A 510 31.89 8.16 10.40
N PHE A 511 31.25 8.36 9.24
CA PHE A 511 30.30 7.39 8.73
C PHE A 511 31.00 6.14 8.14
N PRO A 512 30.51 4.91 8.42
CA PRO A 512 31.16 3.67 7.97
C PRO A 512 31.37 3.59 6.45
N GLY A 513 30.39 4.04 5.66
CA GLY A 513 30.44 4.08 4.20
C GLY A 513 30.80 5.44 3.62
N GLY A 514 31.27 6.39 4.45
CA GLY A 514 31.44 7.77 4.04
C GLY A 514 30.14 8.36 3.49
N ASP A 515 30.18 8.90 2.26
CA ASP A 515 29.02 9.47 1.60
C ASP A 515 28.10 8.44 0.91
N LEU A 516 28.54 7.18 0.81
CA LEU A 516 27.72 6.06 0.35
C LEU A 516 26.92 5.42 1.49
N THR A 517 27.04 5.94 2.71
CA THR A 517 26.31 5.43 3.87
C THR A 517 24.80 5.56 3.66
N GLU A 518 24.09 4.44 3.78
CA GLU A 518 22.63 4.41 3.68
C GLU A 518 21.97 5.10 4.89
N ILE A 519 21.07 6.04 4.61
CA ILE A 519 20.31 6.75 5.63
C ILE A 519 18.95 6.08 5.80
N GLY A 520 18.62 5.67 7.03
CA GLY A 520 17.30 5.12 7.38
C GLY A 520 16.14 6.11 7.20
N GLN A 521 14.89 5.62 7.27
CA GLN A 521 13.69 6.45 7.07
C GLN A 521 13.69 7.70 7.96
N LYS A 522 13.41 8.87 7.37
CA LYS A 522 13.45 10.19 8.06
C LYS A 522 14.81 10.52 8.72
N GLY A 523 15.88 9.84 8.31
CA GLY A 523 17.23 10.01 8.81
C GLY A 523 17.40 9.68 10.28
N VAL A 524 16.75 8.64 10.82
CA VAL A 524 16.91 8.22 12.23
C VAL A 524 18.38 8.12 12.66
N ASN A 525 19.28 7.81 11.73
CA ASN A 525 20.70 7.61 11.99
C ASN A 525 21.54 8.90 12.02
N LEU A 526 20.94 10.08 11.74
CA LEU A 526 21.65 11.36 11.70
C LEU A 526 21.25 12.27 12.88
N SER A 527 22.21 13.02 13.40
CA SER A 527 21.93 14.09 14.37
C SER A 527 21.16 15.25 13.73
N GLY A 528 20.52 16.11 14.53
CA GLY A 528 19.78 17.27 14.01
C GLY A 528 20.63 18.21 13.14
N GLY A 529 21.86 18.51 13.58
CA GLY A 529 22.82 19.33 12.82
C GLY A 529 23.33 18.66 11.55
N GLN A 530 23.52 17.34 11.57
CA GLN A 530 23.87 16.57 10.37
C GLN A 530 22.75 16.60 9.33
N LYS A 531 21.49 16.40 9.76
CA LYS A 531 20.33 16.49 8.86
C LYS A 531 20.25 17.86 8.20
N ALA A 532 20.48 18.91 8.99
CA ALA A 532 20.48 20.28 8.51
C ALA A 532 21.55 20.49 7.42
N ARG A 533 22.79 20.09 7.69
CA ARG A 533 23.88 20.24 6.72
C ARG A 533 23.67 19.44 5.44
N VAL A 534 23.15 18.20 5.52
CA VAL A 534 22.83 17.39 4.33
C VAL A 534 21.73 18.05 3.48
N CYS A 535 20.67 18.59 4.11
CA CYS A 535 19.62 19.31 3.39
C CYS A 535 20.11 20.63 2.78
N LEU A 536 21.03 21.32 3.45
CA LEU A 536 21.65 22.55 2.93
C LEU A 536 22.55 22.23 1.73
N ALA A 537 23.35 21.16 1.83
CA ALA A 537 24.17 20.67 0.73
C ALA A 537 23.31 20.32 -0.50
N ARG A 538 22.15 19.67 -0.30
CA ARG A 538 21.17 19.42 -1.38
C ARG A 538 20.72 20.71 -2.06
N ALA A 539 20.34 21.73 -1.27
CA ALA A 539 19.91 23.02 -1.82
C ALA A 539 21.03 23.69 -2.62
N CYS A 540 22.26 23.68 -2.12
CA CYS A 540 23.42 24.27 -2.80
C CYS A 540 23.81 23.49 -4.06
N TYR A 541 23.76 22.16 -4.02
CA TYR A 541 24.10 21.31 -5.17
C TYR A 541 23.13 21.49 -6.35
N SER A 542 21.85 21.81 -6.06
CA SER A 542 20.85 22.07 -7.11
C SER A 542 21.21 23.24 -8.03
N ASP A 543 22.08 24.15 -7.58
CA ASP A 543 22.55 25.34 -8.30
C ASP A 543 21.38 26.15 -8.89
N ALA A 544 20.36 26.37 -8.07
CA ALA A 544 19.23 27.23 -8.36
C ALA A 544 19.65 28.72 -8.42
N ASP A 545 18.85 29.54 -9.09
CA ASP A 545 19.08 30.99 -9.19
C ASP A 545 18.76 31.70 -7.87
N ILE A 546 17.79 31.13 -7.14
CA ILE A 546 17.25 31.63 -5.87
C ILE A 546 17.33 30.53 -4.82
N LEU A 547 17.81 30.86 -3.62
CA LEU A 547 17.78 29.99 -2.46
C LEU A 547 16.90 30.58 -1.35
N LEU A 548 15.81 29.90 -1.04
CA LEU A 548 14.94 30.19 0.11
C LEU A 548 15.36 29.29 1.27
N LEU A 549 16.02 29.86 2.27
CA LEU A 549 16.60 29.13 3.39
C LEU A 549 15.86 29.42 4.70
N ASP A 550 14.93 28.54 5.08
CA ASP A 550 14.15 28.72 6.31
C ASP A 550 14.88 28.13 7.53
N SER A 551 15.61 28.99 8.25
CA SER A 551 16.32 28.65 9.49
C SER A 551 17.31 27.47 9.39
N PRO A 552 18.17 27.37 8.35
CA PRO A 552 19.06 26.23 8.16
C PRO A 552 20.13 26.03 9.24
N LEU A 553 20.40 27.07 10.04
CA LEU A 553 21.48 27.09 11.02
C LEU A 553 21.00 26.88 12.46
N ALA A 554 19.70 26.65 12.68
CA ALA A 554 19.12 26.59 14.02
C ALA A 554 19.57 25.37 14.86
N ALA A 555 19.96 24.28 14.21
CA ALA A 555 20.34 23.01 14.86
C ALA A 555 21.87 22.77 14.86
N VAL A 556 22.65 23.78 14.51
CA VAL A 556 24.10 23.70 14.32
C VAL A 556 24.79 24.55 15.39
N ASP A 557 25.95 24.12 15.89
CA ASP A 557 26.74 24.89 16.85
C ASP A 557 27.28 26.19 16.24
N ALA A 558 27.68 27.14 17.09
CA ALA A 558 28.10 28.47 16.66
C ALA A 558 29.35 28.47 15.76
N ILE A 559 30.26 27.51 15.92
CA ILE A 559 31.51 27.44 15.14
C ILE A 559 31.18 26.99 13.72
N VAL A 560 30.46 25.87 13.59
CA VAL A 560 30.03 25.35 12.29
C VAL A 560 29.06 26.32 11.62
N GLN A 561 28.19 26.99 12.39
CA GLN A 561 27.33 28.06 11.89
C GLN A 561 28.13 29.19 11.24
N SER A 562 29.20 29.66 11.89
CA SER A 562 30.08 30.71 11.36
C SER A 562 30.76 30.27 10.07
N GLN A 563 31.25 29.03 10.03
CA GLN A 563 31.84 28.43 8.84
C GLN A 563 30.85 28.37 7.68
N ILE A 564 29.65 27.84 7.90
CA ILE A 564 28.62 27.74 6.86
C ILE A 564 28.21 29.13 6.36
N PHE A 565 28.06 30.11 7.25
CA PHE A 565 27.71 31.46 6.84
C PHE A 565 28.78 32.09 5.94
N GLY A 566 30.06 31.93 6.28
CA GLY A 566 31.17 32.45 5.49
C GLY A 566 31.39 31.69 4.18
N ASP A 567 31.65 30.38 4.28
CA ASP A 567 32.11 29.57 3.15
C ASP A 567 30.97 29.18 2.21
N CYS A 568 29.75 28.96 2.73
CA CYS A 568 28.59 28.62 1.91
C CYS A 568 27.78 29.85 1.51
N ILE A 569 27.20 30.56 2.48
CA ILE A 569 26.22 31.63 2.20
C ILE A 569 26.88 32.88 1.58
N CYS A 570 28.09 33.23 2.04
CA CYS A 570 28.78 34.42 1.57
C CYS A 570 29.72 34.18 0.40
N ASN A 571 30.26 32.96 0.24
CA ASN A 571 31.23 32.62 -0.80
C ASN A 571 30.62 31.72 -1.88
N LEU A 572 30.26 30.46 -1.57
CA LEU A 572 29.70 29.53 -2.58
C LEU A 572 28.45 30.09 -3.29
N LEU A 573 27.60 30.80 -2.55
CA LEU A 573 26.34 31.38 -3.04
C LEU A 573 26.44 32.87 -3.35
N ALA A 574 27.65 33.42 -3.50
CA ALA A 574 27.88 34.87 -3.59
C ALA A 574 27.09 35.55 -4.71
N GLU A 575 26.99 34.89 -5.87
CA GLU A 575 26.33 35.42 -7.07
C GLU A 575 24.82 35.09 -7.14
N LYS A 576 24.31 34.30 -6.20
CA LYS A 576 22.91 33.85 -6.16
C LYS A 576 22.08 34.75 -5.26
N ALA A 577 20.78 34.85 -5.54
CA ALA A 577 19.86 35.50 -4.61
C ALA A 577 19.56 34.54 -3.45
N VAL A 578 19.82 34.95 -2.22
CA VAL A 578 19.60 34.13 -1.03
C VAL A 578 18.70 34.86 -0.05
N ILE A 579 17.57 34.24 0.28
CA ILE A 579 16.69 34.68 1.36
C ILE A 579 16.94 33.76 2.55
N LEU A 580 17.60 34.30 3.56
CA LEU A 580 17.96 33.58 4.78
C LEU A 580 17.05 34.01 5.92
N VAL A 581 16.14 33.13 6.32
CA VAL A 581 15.40 33.27 7.57
C VAL A 581 16.31 32.82 8.71
N THR A 582 16.50 33.65 9.72
CA THR A 582 17.34 33.30 10.87
C THR A 582 16.93 34.02 12.14
N HIS A 583 17.28 33.41 13.27
CA HIS A 583 17.13 33.98 14.61
C HIS A 583 18.49 34.37 15.23
N SER A 584 19.61 34.11 14.54
CA SER A 584 20.94 34.43 15.06
C SER A 584 21.21 35.92 15.01
N ALA A 585 21.43 36.51 16.19
CA ALA A 585 21.75 37.93 16.34
C ALA A 585 23.02 38.31 15.55
N ASP A 586 24.04 37.45 15.54
CA ASP A 586 25.31 37.70 14.84
C ASP A 586 25.11 37.80 13.32
N ILE A 587 24.27 36.91 12.76
CA ILE A 587 23.93 36.95 11.33
C ILE A 587 23.07 38.18 11.01
N ILE A 588 22.08 38.50 11.86
CA ILE A 588 21.22 39.67 11.67
C ILE A 588 22.03 40.97 11.74
N ALA A 589 23.03 41.04 12.63
CA ALA A 589 23.92 42.19 12.76
C ALA A 589 24.94 42.31 11.61
N SER A 590 25.14 41.25 10.82
CA SER A 590 26.09 41.23 9.72
C SER A 590 25.86 42.36 8.73
N LYS A 591 26.97 42.89 8.20
CA LYS A 591 27.00 43.90 7.12
C LYS A 591 27.02 43.28 5.73
N ALA A 592 27.01 41.95 5.62
CA ALA A 592 26.97 41.24 4.35
C ALA A 592 25.59 41.30 3.66
N ALA A 593 24.54 41.65 4.41
CA ALA A 593 23.16 41.65 3.91
C ALA A 593 22.84 42.91 3.09
N ASN A 594 22.42 42.70 1.84
CA ASN A 594 21.91 43.77 0.98
C ASN A 594 20.54 44.25 1.46
N LEU A 595 19.72 43.36 2.02
CA LEU A 595 18.37 43.67 2.46
C LEU A 595 18.09 42.99 3.80
N LYS A 596 17.59 43.76 4.77
CA LYS A 596 17.09 43.23 6.06
C LYS A 596 15.59 43.41 6.11
N VAL A 597 14.89 42.34 6.43
CA VAL A 597 13.43 42.28 6.40
C VAL A 597 12.94 41.87 7.78
N LEU A 598 12.29 42.80 8.48
CA LEU A 598 11.62 42.54 9.75
C LEU A 598 10.17 42.12 9.49
N VAL A 599 9.80 40.95 10.01
CA VAL A 599 8.44 40.43 10.01
C VAL A 599 7.84 40.58 11.41
N GLU A 600 6.82 41.43 11.54
CA GLU A 600 6.12 41.73 12.78
C GLU A 600 4.62 41.88 12.53
N ASP A 601 3.79 41.19 13.30
CA ASP A 601 2.33 41.19 13.20
C ASP A 601 1.78 41.00 11.76
N GLY A 602 2.41 40.14 10.98
CA GLY A 602 2.00 39.86 9.59
C GLY A 602 2.33 40.95 8.58
N LYS A 603 3.10 41.97 8.97
CA LYS A 603 3.59 43.04 8.10
C LYS A 603 5.10 42.94 7.90
N LEU A 604 5.57 43.56 6.82
CA LEU A 604 6.96 43.49 6.38
C LEU A 604 7.57 44.90 6.32
N THR A 605 8.67 45.07 7.04
CA THR A 605 9.50 46.28 6.98
C THR A 605 10.85 45.92 6.38
N ALA A 606 11.10 46.38 5.15
CA ALA A 606 12.32 46.07 4.40
C ALA A 606 13.28 47.27 4.37
N THR A 607 14.52 47.07 4.82
CA THR A 607 15.59 48.08 4.85
C THR A 607 16.74 47.62 3.97
N ARG A 608 16.97 48.30 2.84
CA ARG A 608 18.09 48.02 1.93
C ARG A 608 19.34 48.76 2.40
N HIS A 609 20.49 48.10 2.32
CA HIS A 609 21.79 48.63 2.68
C HIS A 609 22.76 48.53 1.50
N ASP A 610 23.56 49.56 1.29
CA ASP A 610 24.66 49.52 0.32
C ASP A 610 25.85 48.76 0.91
N VAL A 611 26.13 47.59 0.34
CA VAL A 611 27.22 46.72 0.78
C VAL A 611 28.50 47.14 0.05
N ALA A 612 29.44 47.76 0.77
CA ALA A 612 30.66 48.34 0.21
C ALA A 612 31.73 47.31 -0.23
N LEU A 613 31.60 46.05 0.18
CA LEU A 613 32.55 44.98 -0.10
C LEU A 613 31.84 43.79 -0.77
N PRO A 614 32.52 43.02 -1.63
CA PRO A 614 31.93 41.81 -2.20
C PRO A 614 31.61 40.82 -1.09
N ARG A 615 30.48 40.12 -1.25
CA ARG A 615 29.90 39.21 -0.24
C ARG A 615 30.88 38.17 0.27
N SER A 616 31.74 37.65 -0.60
CA SER A 616 32.80 36.67 -0.28
C SER A 616 33.86 37.18 0.71
N SER A 617 33.94 38.49 0.96
CA SER A 617 34.87 39.09 1.92
C SER A 617 34.35 39.07 3.37
N PHE A 618 33.09 38.72 3.59
CA PHE A 618 32.51 38.70 4.93
C PHE A 618 32.68 37.34 5.61
N ARG A 619 33.22 37.36 6.83
CA ARG A 619 33.23 36.23 7.76
C ARG A 619 32.70 36.69 9.11
N LEU A 620 31.97 35.82 9.81
CA LEU A 620 31.55 36.12 11.18
C LEU A 620 32.76 35.98 12.12
N PRO A 621 32.93 36.87 13.11
CA PRO A 621 33.93 36.69 14.15
C PRO A 621 33.60 35.39 14.91
N ALA A 622 34.55 34.46 15.00
CA ALA A 622 34.39 33.32 15.89
C ALA A 622 34.30 33.85 17.33
N SER A 623 33.16 33.66 17.99
CA SER A 623 33.00 34.03 19.40
C SER A 623 34.00 33.22 20.25
N PRO A 624 34.83 33.85 21.12
CA PRO A 624 35.85 33.13 21.89
C PRO A 624 35.32 32.19 22.98
N ARG A 625 34.00 32.02 23.13
CA ARG A 625 33.39 31.23 24.21
C ARG A 625 32.94 29.85 23.72
N SER A 626 33.90 28.98 23.48
CA SER A 626 33.79 27.49 23.52
C SER A 626 35.02 26.79 22.94
N ALA A 627 36.21 27.39 23.05
CA ALA A 627 37.46 26.68 22.75
C ALA A 627 38.02 26.09 24.05
N MET A 628 37.34 25.07 24.58
CA MET A 628 37.92 24.15 25.56
C MET A 628 37.11 22.85 25.50
N ASP A 629 37.86 21.77 25.29
CA ASP A 629 37.47 20.36 25.27
C ASP A 629 36.79 19.81 24.01
N GLU A 630 37.60 19.53 22.98
CA GLU A 630 37.48 18.25 22.27
C GLU A 630 38.84 17.57 22.25
N ALA A 631 39.01 16.65 23.21
CA ALA A 631 40.10 15.71 23.23
C ALA A 631 39.98 14.74 22.04
N SER A 632 41.12 14.49 21.41
CA SER A 632 41.34 13.45 20.41
C SER A 632 40.85 12.08 20.92
N HIS A 633 39.72 11.61 20.39
CA HIS A 633 39.39 10.20 20.41
C HIS A 633 39.97 9.53 19.16
N ASP A 634 41.15 8.93 19.31
CA ASP A 634 41.64 7.90 18.40
C ASP A 634 40.74 6.66 18.58
N GLY A 635 39.80 6.50 17.64
CA GLY A 635 39.00 5.30 17.48
C GLY A 635 39.66 4.40 16.43
N ASP A 636 40.20 3.28 16.90
CA ASP A 636 40.80 2.21 16.10
C ASP A 636 39.82 1.73 15.01
N SER A 637 40.15 2.01 13.75
CA SER A 637 39.30 1.66 12.60
C SER A 637 39.45 0.17 12.27
N LYS A 638 38.59 -0.67 12.87
CA LYS A 638 38.33 -2.00 12.32
C LYS A 638 37.60 -1.83 10.98
N LYS A 639 38.24 -2.31 9.91
CA LYS A 639 37.60 -2.58 8.62
C LYS A 639 36.51 -3.63 8.84
N ASN A 640 35.27 -3.17 9.00
CA ASN A 640 34.09 -3.99 8.77
C ASN A 640 33.46 -3.59 7.45
N ASP A 641 33.06 -4.62 6.72
CA ASP A 641 32.51 -4.59 5.37
C ASP A 641 31.08 -4.00 5.37
N ALA A 642 30.70 -3.42 4.23
CA ALA A 642 29.40 -2.83 3.89
C ALA A 642 29.00 -1.48 4.55
N GLY A 643 28.85 -0.43 3.73
CA GLY A 643 28.45 0.94 4.12
C GLY A 643 27.00 1.11 4.59
N ARG A 644 26.50 0.22 5.45
CA ARG A 644 25.15 0.28 6.03
C ARG A 644 25.24 0.50 7.54
N LEU A 645 24.42 1.41 8.07
CA LEU A 645 24.25 1.63 9.52
C LEU A 645 23.14 0.75 10.12
N VAL A 646 22.42 0.04 9.25
CA VAL A 646 21.43 -0.97 9.62
C VAL A 646 22.02 -2.28 9.16
N ASP A 647 22.42 -3.12 10.11
CA ASP A 647 22.73 -4.52 9.80
C ASP A 647 21.43 -5.14 9.31
N ASP A 648 21.42 -5.60 8.05
CA ASP A 648 20.38 -6.52 7.61
C ASP A 648 20.49 -7.73 8.54
N GLU A 649 19.40 -8.01 9.28
CA GLU A 649 19.29 -9.20 10.12
C GLU A 649 19.83 -10.38 9.31
N GLU A 650 20.88 -11.06 9.80
CA GLU A 650 21.55 -12.16 9.09
C GLU A 650 20.49 -13.21 8.72
N ARG A 651 19.96 -13.12 7.51
CA ARG A 651 19.05 -14.10 6.95
C ARG A 651 19.93 -15.12 6.30
N GLU A 652 19.88 -16.36 6.79
CA GLU A 652 20.41 -17.48 6.03
C GLU A 652 19.72 -17.52 4.67
N GLU A 653 20.47 -17.19 3.62
CA GLU A 653 20.01 -17.29 2.25
C GLU A 653 20.14 -18.75 1.80
N GLY A 654 19.01 -19.38 1.49
CA GLY A 654 18.99 -20.78 1.04
C GLY A 654 17.75 -21.54 1.51
N ARG A 655 17.82 -22.88 1.41
CA ARG A 655 16.76 -23.74 1.95
C ARG A 655 16.78 -23.67 3.47
N VAL A 656 15.62 -23.33 4.05
CA VAL A 656 15.38 -23.38 5.51
C VAL A 656 15.88 -24.71 6.06
N SER A 657 16.71 -24.65 7.10
CA SER A 657 17.31 -25.85 7.69
C SER A 657 16.22 -26.83 8.16
N LYS A 658 16.48 -28.13 8.00
CA LYS A 658 15.55 -29.17 8.48
C LYS A 658 15.30 -29.06 10.00
N GLU A 659 16.24 -28.46 10.72
CA GLU A 659 16.16 -28.23 12.15
C GLU A 659 15.10 -27.20 12.52
N VAL A 660 14.94 -26.13 11.72
CA VAL A 660 13.85 -25.17 11.90
C VAL A 660 12.49 -25.86 11.72
N PHE A 661 12.35 -26.69 10.69
CA PHE A 661 11.12 -27.48 10.50
C PHE A 661 10.87 -28.47 11.65
N ALA A 662 11.93 -29.10 12.19
CA ALA A 662 11.83 -29.97 13.34
C ALA A 662 11.37 -29.21 14.60
N ASN A 663 11.89 -28.01 14.84
CA ASN A 663 11.49 -27.17 15.97
C ASN A 663 10.01 -26.73 15.86
N TYR A 664 9.54 -26.37 14.67
CA TYR A 664 8.11 -26.11 14.44
C TYR A 664 7.26 -27.36 14.65
N PHE A 665 7.73 -28.52 14.15
CA PHE A 665 7.05 -29.79 14.31
C PHE A 665 6.90 -30.18 15.79
N ASP A 666 7.98 -30.06 16.58
CA ASP A 666 7.96 -30.34 18.01
C ASP A 666 7.10 -29.34 18.78
N SER A 667 7.12 -28.05 18.40
CA SER A 667 6.27 -27.01 18.98
C SER A 667 4.78 -27.23 18.72
N LEU A 668 4.43 -27.89 17.60
CA LEU A 668 3.06 -28.31 17.28
C LEU A 668 2.62 -29.59 18.03
N GLY A 669 3.49 -30.14 18.89
CA GLY A 669 3.25 -31.37 19.65
C GLY A 669 3.82 -32.64 19.00
N GLY A 670 4.61 -32.47 17.93
CA GLY A 670 5.42 -33.51 17.29
C GLY A 670 4.62 -34.71 16.79
N VAL A 671 5.28 -35.87 16.78
CA VAL A 671 4.72 -37.13 16.25
C VAL A 671 3.42 -37.52 16.95
N LYS A 672 3.26 -37.20 18.24
CA LYS A 672 2.05 -37.55 19.03
C LYS A 672 0.80 -36.88 18.46
N VAL A 673 0.89 -35.61 18.12
CA VAL A 673 -0.23 -34.87 17.50
C VAL A 673 -0.48 -35.38 16.08
N CYS A 674 0.56 -35.69 15.31
CA CYS A 674 0.38 -36.30 13.98
C CYS A 674 -0.32 -37.66 14.05
N ILE A 675 0.05 -38.54 14.98
CA ILE A 675 -0.63 -39.82 15.18
C ILE A 675 -2.10 -39.59 15.58
N PHE A 676 -2.36 -38.66 16.50
CA PHE A 676 -3.71 -38.31 16.90
C PHE A 676 -4.55 -37.81 15.71
N LEU A 677 -4.02 -36.86 14.93
CA LEU A 677 -4.68 -36.32 13.73
C LEU A 677 -4.90 -37.40 12.68
N PHE A 678 -3.91 -38.27 12.45
CA PHE A 678 -4.03 -39.40 11.53
C PHE A 678 -5.12 -40.38 11.99
N ALA A 679 -5.19 -40.69 13.28
CA ALA A 679 -6.22 -41.56 13.85
C ALA A 679 -7.61 -40.95 13.71
N VAL A 680 -7.78 -39.66 14.02
CA VAL A 680 -9.06 -38.93 13.86
C VAL A 680 -9.47 -38.87 12.39
N GLN A 681 -8.55 -38.59 11.49
CA GLN A 681 -8.80 -38.53 10.04
C GLN A 681 -9.18 -39.90 9.48
N THR A 682 -8.46 -40.95 9.90
CA THR A 682 -8.77 -42.33 9.51
C THR A 682 -10.15 -42.73 10.01
N LEU A 683 -10.47 -42.40 11.26
CA LEU A 683 -11.79 -42.68 11.84
C LEU A 683 -12.91 -41.95 11.07
N TRP A 684 -12.70 -40.68 10.73
CA TRP A 684 -13.64 -39.92 9.91
C TRP A 684 -13.85 -40.57 8.52
N GLN A 685 -12.77 -40.96 7.84
CA GLN A 685 -12.85 -41.65 6.55
C GLN A 685 -13.54 -43.01 6.65
N VAL A 686 -13.27 -43.79 7.71
CA VAL A 686 -13.94 -45.07 7.96
C VAL A 686 -15.44 -44.86 8.17
N PHE A 687 -15.87 -43.84 8.92
CA PHE A 687 -17.28 -43.52 9.07
C PHE A 687 -17.93 -43.07 7.76
N GLN A 688 -17.21 -42.30 6.95
CA GLN A 688 -17.71 -41.84 5.65
C GLN A 688 -17.92 -43.02 4.69
N ILE A 689 -16.90 -43.86 4.51
CA ILE A 689 -16.99 -45.07 3.65
C ILE A 689 -18.02 -46.05 4.22
N GLY A 690 -18.08 -46.21 5.55
CA GLY A 690 -19.07 -47.06 6.21
C GLY A 690 -20.50 -46.60 5.95
N SER A 691 -20.74 -45.28 5.91
CA SER A 691 -22.04 -44.72 5.53
C SER A 691 -22.40 -45.04 4.08
N ASP A 692 -21.45 -44.92 3.15
CA ASP A 692 -21.67 -45.20 1.73
C ASP A 692 -21.92 -46.71 1.48
N LEU A 693 -21.15 -47.58 2.14
CA LEU A 693 -21.36 -49.03 2.11
C LEU A 693 -22.71 -49.43 2.70
N TRP A 694 -23.13 -48.77 3.78
CA TRP A 694 -24.45 -49.00 4.38
C TRP A 694 -25.57 -48.59 3.44
N LEU A 695 -25.45 -47.44 2.76
CA LEU A 695 -26.39 -47.01 1.73
C LEU A 695 -26.46 -48.00 0.57
N SER A 696 -25.32 -48.55 0.13
CA SER A 696 -25.28 -49.58 -0.92
C SER A 696 -25.91 -50.90 -0.51
N HIS A 697 -25.96 -51.25 0.77
CA HIS A 697 -26.70 -52.42 1.23
C HIS A 697 -28.21 -52.17 1.27
N TRP A 698 -28.61 -50.89 1.41
CA TRP A 698 -30.00 -50.46 1.55
C TRP A 698 -30.70 -50.22 0.20
N THR A 699 -29.96 -49.74 -0.81
CA THR A 699 -30.42 -49.59 -2.20
C THR A 699 -30.24 -50.86 -3.00
#